data_AF-A0A832GQ15-F1
#
_entry.id   AF-A0A832GQ15-F1
#
_cell.length_a   1.000
_cell.length_b   1.000
_cell.length_c   1.000
_cell.angle_alpha   90.00
_cell.angle_beta   90.00
_cell.angle_gamma   90.00
#
_symmetry.space_group_name_H-M   'P 1'
#
loop_
_entity.id
_entity.type
_entity.pdbx_description
1 polymer ?
#
loop_
_entity_poly.entity_id
_entity_poly.type
_entity_poly.pdbx_seq_one_letter_code
_entity_poly.pdbx_strand_id
1 'polypeptide(L)'
;VRIPDALMEAAIKDGEWKTYYRTTGEVAKVYKAKDILWEIAKAAWECGDPGVQFDDIIQKWHTCKNSGRIEATNPCVTGDTLVATPYGWQRIKNLVGKNPEIITHQGIKKAVKVFKTGIKPVYRLITKSGYELRITEDHPVWVEGKGDVKVKDLQKGDKLRLIGSGFGNKTLDKDIAFMIGYFAGDGAMNLDKKRNRYSVFFTGGEEDIYALSYIKNTINQKLQYRHKRDVSLRKLPYEYVVSTGKENIVQIINEYFDSEKKIFKDTIFDLDKESIKYILQGLFTADGTITGNPKKGFYVGLDNSSLELLKQVQLLLLNFGIKAKIYQNRRKTLFSYLPDSKRKLKLYKVKNFHSLRITRSSRIIFENEIGFYFHHPKNEKLEKINQNYGAYKYELFDEVKEIKFEGIEEVYDLTEPETSHFVANGILVHNCSEYIFLNWTSCNLASINLLKFLKEDGSFDIPAFIHTARTVFLSQDLLISKADYPHPKIAEETKKYRTIGLGYTNLGALIMALGLPYDSDEARDLAASITALMTGTAYKLSAEIASKLGPFPEYEKNKEPMMEVINMHRDALRNVKENEFNKEILERAKEVWDEVVELGEKYGFRNAQSTVLAPTGTISFMLDADTTGIEPDFALVKMKQLAGGGYMKIVNKTVPLALKRLGYAEEQIKDIIKHLEETQNIETAPHIKEEHLPVFDCAIKPPGGKRYIHWMGHVKMVAAVQPFISGGISKTFNMPNETTVQEIYDAYFTAWKMGIKCFAVYRDGSKATQALYTQKKDKKTKEKIERRRLPMVRQSETHKFSIAGHEGYLTYSMFEDGSLGEIFIRMSKQGSTLAGLLDSFAIAISIALQYGVPLKELVSKFVHMRFEPMGITNNPEIPMAGSIVDYIFKYLAYRFLTPEELKELNLEVHESKYLKEHPQLFKETKQK
;
A
#
# COMPACT_ATOMS: atom_id res chain seq x y z
N VAL A 1 4.73 -6.97 -12.48
CA VAL A 1 5.69 -8.11 -12.42
C VAL A 1 6.67 -7.99 -13.57
N ARG A 2 7.97 -8.24 -13.36
CA ARG A 2 8.96 -8.29 -14.44
C ARG A 2 9.21 -9.75 -14.83
N ILE A 3 9.16 -10.03 -16.12
CA ILE A 3 9.28 -11.37 -16.67
C ILE A 3 10.51 -11.40 -17.58
N PRO A 4 11.57 -12.15 -17.24
CA PRO A 4 12.72 -12.33 -18.12
C PRO A 4 12.42 -13.36 -19.22
N ASP A 5 13.14 -13.28 -20.33
CA ASP A 5 13.04 -14.21 -21.47
C ASP A 5 13.27 -15.66 -21.01
N ALA A 6 14.20 -15.86 -20.08
CA ALA A 6 14.50 -17.19 -19.54
C ALA A 6 13.29 -17.85 -18.86
N LEU A 7 12.39 -17.07 -18.22
CA LEU A 7 11.17 -17.62 -17.63
C LEU A 7 10.17 -18.04 -18.72
N MET A 8 10.02 -17.22 -19.76
CA MET A 8 9.15 -17.50 -20.89
C MET A 8 9.60 -18.74 -21.67
N GLU A 9 10.91 -18.84 -21.95
CA GLU A 9 11.49 -20.01 -22.61
C GLU A 9 11.38 -21.29 -21.78
N ALA A 10 11.63 -21.20 -20.47
CA ALA A 10 11.43 -22.33 -19.56
C ALA A 10 9.97 -22.79 -19.59
N ALA A 11 9.01 -21.86 -19.60
CA ALA A 11 7.60 -22.21 -19.68
C ALA A 11 7.22 -22.85 -21.02
N ILE A 12 7.78 -22.42 -22.16
CA ILE A 12 7.57 -23.10 -23.45
C ILE A 12 8.08 -24.54 -23.43
N LYS A 13 9.27 -24.76 -22.84
CA LYS A 13 9.93 -26.06 -22.78
C LYS A 13 9.37 -26.99 -21.68
N ASP A 14 8.28 -26.59 -21.01
CA ASP A 14 7.75 -27.26 -19.81
C ASP A 14 8.81 -27.47 -18.71
N GLY A 15 9.77 -26.56 -18.65
CA GLY A 15 10.91 -26.61 -17.76
C GLY A 15 10.65 -25.98 -16.39
N GLU A 16 11.66 -26.09 -15.55
CA GLU A 16 11.66 -25.53 -14.21
C GLU A 16 12.15 -24.08 -14.19
N TRP A 17 11.56 -23.28 -13.32
CA TRP A 17 12.04 -21.96 -12.96
C TRP A 17 12.57 -21.95 -11.54
N LYS A 18 13.85 -21.61 -11.42
CA LYS A 18 14.52 -21.44 -10.12
C LYS A 18 14.31 -20.01 -9.67
N THR A 19 13.62 -19.84 -8.55
CA THR A 19 13.65 -18.56 -7.84
C THR A 19 14.94 -18.47 -7.04
N TYR A 20 15.46 -17.26 -6.86
CA TYR A 20 16.71 -17.03 -6.14
C TYR A 20 16.46 -16.15 -4.94
N TYR A 21 17.10 -16.47 -3.81
CA TYR A 21 17.18 -15.54 -2.69
C TYR A 21 18.02 -14.35 -3.15
N ARG A 22 17.41 -13.16 -3.21
CA ARG A 22 18.10 -11.92 -3.66
C ARG A 22 19.32 -11.57 -2.79
N THR A 23 19.41 -12.12 -1.58
CA THR A 23 20.46 -11.83 -0.59
C THR A 23 21.67 -12.75 -0.68
N THR A 24 21.50 -14.01 -1.09
CA THR A 24 22.60 -14.99 -1.19
C THR A 24 22.88 -15.40 -2.63
N GLY A 25 21.95 -15.14 -3.56
CA GLY A 25 22.00 -15.66 -4.93
C GLY A 25 21.72 -17.16 -5.03
N GLU A 26 21.47 -17.84 -3.90
CA GLU A 26 21.18 -19.28 -3.88
C GLU A 26 19.76 -19.55 -4.39
N VAL A 27 19.56 -20.75 -4.94
CA VAL A 27 18.26 -21.23 -5.38
C VAL A 27 17.34 -21.36 -4.16
N ALA A 28 16.21 -20.66 -4.19
CA ALA A 28 15.15 -20.73 -3.19
C ALA A 28 14.21 -21.88 -3.51
N LYS A 29 13.04 -21.58 -4.09
CA LYS A 29 12.09 -22.59 -4.55
C LYS A 29 12.20 -22.77 -6.06
N VAL A 30 12.09 -24.03 -6.48
CA VAL A 30 11.98 -24.40 -7.88
C VAL A 30 10.50 -24.64 -8.16
N TYR A 31 9.99 -24.01 -9.21
CA TYR A 31 8.61 -24.15 -9.66
C TYR A 31 8.61 -24.64 -11.10
N LYS A 32 7.51 -25.19 -11.59
CA LYS A 32 7.33 -25.24 -13.03
C LYS A 32 7.13 -23.81 -13.54
N ALA A 33 7.85 -23.44 -14.60
CA ALA A 33 7.79 -22.09 -15.14
C ALA A 33 6.36 -21.71 -15.58
N LYS A 34 5.61 -22.68 -16.12
CA LYS A 34 4.20 -22.49 -16.50
C LYS A 34 3.30 -22.13 -15.33
N ASP A 35 3.48 -22.77 -14.17
CA ASP A 35 2.63 -22.55 -13.00
C ASP A 35 2.77 -21.12 -12.47
N ILE A 36 4.00 -20.56 -12.49
CA ILE A 36 4.22 -19.16 -12.10
C ILE A 36 3.49 -18.21 -13.05
N LEU A 37 3.62 -18.41 -14.36
CA LEU A 37 2.95 -17.56 -15.35
C LEU A 37 1.42 -17.71 -15.28
N TRP A 38 0.93 -18.91 -14.96
CA TRP A 38 -0.49 -19.18 -14.73
C TRP A 38 -1.03 -18.41 -13.54
N GLU A 39 -0.33 -18.40 -12.41
CA GLU A 39 -0.73 -17.63 -11.23
C GLU A 39 -0.72 -16.11 -11.50
N ILE A 40 0.23 -15.61 -12.30
CA ILE A 40 0.23 -14.20 -12.74
C ILE A 40 -1.01 -13.91 -13.60
N ALA A 41 -1.32 -14.77 -14.56
CA ALA A 41 -2.49 -14.62 -15.43
C ALA A 41 -3.80 -14.70 -14.65
N LYS A 42 -3.88 -15.63 -13.69
CA LYS A 42 -5.04 -15.80 -12.81
C LYS A 42 -5.25 -14.57 -11.93
N ALA A 43 -4.20 -14.02 -11.33
CA ALA A 43 -4.31 -12.79 -10.55
C ALA A 43 -4.84 -11.62 -11.40
N ALA A 44 -4.30 -11.46 -12.62
CA ALA A 44 -4.77 -10.44 -13.55
C ALA A 44 -6.22 -10.66 -13.99
N TRP A 45 -6.65 -11.91 -14.13
CA TRP A 45 -8.03 -12.28 -14.40
C TRP A 45 -8.99 -11.91 -13.25
N GLU A 46 -8.57 -12.13 -12.01
CA GLU A 46 -9.36 -11.88 -10.80
C GLU A 46 -9.50 -10.38 -10.50
N CYS A 47 -8.41 -9.61 -10.63
CA CYS A 47 -8.38 -8.23 -10.12
C CYS A 47 -7.86 -7.16 -11.09
N GLY A 48 -7.51 -7.54 -12.33
CA GLY A 48 -6.92 -6.63 -13.32
C GLY A 48 -5.47 -6.22 -13.00
N ASP A 49 -4.81 -6.95 -12.09
CA ASP A 49 -3.43 -6.76 -11.66
C ASP A 49 -2.78 -8.12 -11.38
N PRO A 50 -1.46 -8.29 -11.56
CA PRO A 50 -0.49 -7.25 -11.86
C PRO A 50 -0.32 -6.97 -13.36
N GLY A 51 0.02 -5.74 -13.71
CA GLY A 51 0.64 -5.45 -15.01
C GLY A 51 2.00 -6.15 -15.15
N VAL A 52 2.35 -6.54 -16.37
CA VAL A 52 3.59 -7.26 -16.73
C VAL A 52 4.55 -6.34 -17.48
N GLN A 53 5.84 -6.47 -17.20
CA GLN A 53 6.93 -5.83 -17.92
C GLN A 53 7.90 -6.92 -18.41
N PHE A 54 8.20 -6.96 -19.71
CA PHE A 54 9.13 -7.93 -20.27
C PHE A 54 10.55 -7.39 -20.19
N ASP A 55 11.31 -7.95 -19.26
CA ASP A 55 12.51 -7.33 -18.71
C ASP A 55 13.63 -7.22 -19.76
N ASP A 56 13.97 -8.33 -20.40
CA ASP A 56 15.03 -8.39 -21.40
C ASP A 56 14.67 -7.60 -22.66
N ILE A 57 13.38 -7.59 -23.06
CA ILE A 57 12.89 -6.73 -24.13
C ILE A 57 13.13 -5.25 -23.77
N ILE A 58 12.80 -4.82 -22.55
CA ILE A 58 13.06 -3.44 -22.11
C ILE A 58 14.56 -3.12 -22.14
N GLN A 59 15.42 -4.01 -21.64
CA GLN A 59 16.87 -3.76 -21.66
C GLN A 59 17.47 -3.77 -23.07
N LYS A 60 16.92 -4.58 -23.98
CA LYS A 60 17.35 -4.63 -25.37
C LYS A 60 17.21 -3.27 -26.05
N TRP A 61 16.12 -2.56 -25.77
CA TRP A 61 15.81 -1.22 -26.30
C TRP A 61 16.33 -0.06 -25.41
N HIS A 62 17.15 -0.35 -24.39
CA HIS A 62 17.71 0.68 -23.51
C HIS A 62 18.86 1.40 -24.20
N THR A 63 18.75 2.71 -24.36
CA THR A 63 19.77 3.55 -25.02
C THR A 63 20.97 3.87 -24.13
N CYS A 64 20.87 3.67 -22.81
CA CYS A 64 21.91 4.01 -21.84
C CYS A 64 22.40 2.81 -21.01
N LYS A 65 22.64 1.66 -21.66
CA LYS A 65 23.05 0.39 -21.02
C LYS A 65 24.29 0.55 -20.13
N ASN A 66 25.24 1.41 -20.53
CA ASN A 66 26.50 1.61 -19.80
C ASN A 66 26.31 2.50 -18.55
N SER A 67 25.26 3.32 -18.49
CA SER A 67 24.96 4.13 -17.32
C SER A 67 24.20 3.39 -16.22
N GLY A 68 23.57 2.27 -16.57
CA GLY A 68 22.95 1.39 -15.59
C GLY A 68 21.82 0.59 -16.22
N ARG A 69 21.40 -0.44 -15.48
CA ARG A 69 20.26 -1.26 -15.85
C ARG A 69 18.96 -0.52 -15.52
N ILE A 70 17.95 -0.61 -16.39
CA ILE A 70 16.60 -0.10 -16.04
C ILE A 70 16.05 -0.97 -14.91
N GLU A 71 15.92 -0.39 -13.72
CA GLU A 71 15.40 -1.04 -12.52
C GLU A 71 14.06 -0.41 -12.17
N ALA A 72 12.94 -1.04 -12.53
CA ALA A 72 11.64 -0.71 -11.97
C ALA A 72 11.47 -1.52 -10.68
N THR A 73 12.07 -1.06 -9.59
CA THR A 73 11.74 -1.56 -8.25
C THR A 73 11.06 -0.46 -7.45
N ASN A 74 9.99 -0.83 -6.74
CA ASN A 74 9.36 0.02 -5.73
C ASN A 74 10.01 -0.30 -4.36
N PRO A 75 11.10 0.34 -3.90
CA PRO A 75 11.65 0.09 -2.57
C PRO A 75 10.65 0.32 -1.42
N CYS A 76 10.86 -0.25 -0.22
CA CYS A 76 9.84 -0.26 0.84
C CYS A 76 10.37 -0.42 2.28
N VAL A 77 9.50 -0.21 3.27
CA VAL A 77 9.71 -0.49 4.72
C VAL A 77 8.74 -1.57 5.24
N THR A 78 9.03 -2.23 6.36
CA THR A 78 8.13 -3.27 6.92
C THR A 78 6.86 -2.71 7.58
N GLY A 79 5.83 -3.54 7.72
CA GLY A 79 4.53 -3.11 8.24
C GLY A 79 4.52 -2.61 9.69
N ASP A 80 5.49 -3.04 10.49
CA ASP A 80 5.68 -2.56 11.87
C ASP A 80 6.28 -1.16 11.95
N THR A 81 6.82 -0.62 10.85
CA THR A 81 7.43 0.72 10.77
C THR A 81 6.46 1.81 11.22
N LEU A 82 6.91 2.65 12.16
CA LEU A 82 6.21 3.83 12.64
C LEU A 82 6.54 5.03 11.75
N VAL A 83 5.50 5.54 11.08
CA VAL A 83 5.54 6.78 10.29
C VAL A 83 5.27 7.95 11.21
N ALA A 84 6.06 9.02 11.07
CA ALA A 84 5.83 10.26 11.78
C ALA A 84 4.61 11.01 11.21
N THR A 85 3.61 11.30 12.05
CA THR A 85 2.42 12.07 11.67
C THR A 85 2.19 13.22 12.65
N PRO A 86 1.46 14.29 12.31
CA PRO A 86 1.10 15.34 13.26
C PRO A 86 0.32 14.86 14.50
N TYR A 87 -0.16 13.61 14.47
CA TYR A 87 -0.95 12.97 15.50
C TYR A 87 -0.17 11.86 16.22
N GLY A 88 1.17 11.91 16.19
CA GLY A 88 2.04 10.92 16.81
C GLY A 88 2.56 9.84 15.84
N TRP A 89 3.15 8.79 16.39
CA TRP A 89 3.71 7.68 15.61
C TRP A 89 2.61 6.70 15.18
N GLN A 90 2.49 6.41 13.88
CA GLN A 90 1.49 5.47 13.36
C GLN A 90 2.12 4.38 12.51
N ARG A 91 1.72 3.12 12.71
CA ARG A 91 2.25 2.00 11.90
C ARG A 91 1.81 2.12 10.45
N ILE A 92 2.75 2.02 9.51
CA ILE A 92 2.48 2.19 8.07
C ILE A 92 1.40 1.22 7.57
N LYS A 93 1.37 -0.02 8.06
CA LYS A 93 0.34 -1.01 7.69
C LYS A 93 -1.08 -0.56 8.04
N ASN A 94 -1.25 0.23 9.09
CA ASN A 94 -2.55 0.76 9.54
C ASN A 94 -2.98 1.99 8.73
N LEU A 95 -2.08 2.53 7.91
CA LEU A 95 -2.30 3.68 7.04
C LEU A 95 -2.65 3.29 5.60
N VAL A 96 -2.52 2.01 5.24
CA VAL A 96 -2.83 1.51 3.90
C VAL A 96 -4.25 1.90 3.47
N GLY A 97 -4.37 2.44 2.25
CA GLY A 97 -5.64 2.92 1.70
C GLY A 97 -6.10 4.27 2.24
N LYS A 98 -5.28 4.96 3.05
CA LYS A 98 -5.54 6.32 3.55
C LYS A 98 -4.56 7.33 2.94
N ASN A 99 -4.89 8.61 3.13
CA ASN A 99 -4.09 9.76 2.68
C ASN A 99 -3.68 10.62 3.89
N PRO A 100 -2.82 10.09 4.79
CA PRO A 100 -2.51 10.76 6.05
C PRO A 100 -1.66 12.02 5.87
N GLU A 101 -1.75 12.94 6.83
CA GLU A 101 -0.71 13.95 7.02
C GLU A 101 0.51 13.30 7.68
N ILE A 102 1.70 13.62 7.19
CA ILE A 102 2.97 13.06 7.64
C ILE A 102 3.97 14.19 7.93
N ILE A 103 4.96 13.89 8.76
CA ILE A 103 6.05 14.81 9.07
C ILE A 103 7.26 14.48 8.21
N THR A 104 7.85 15.53 7.62
CA THR A 104 9.04 15.48 6.77
C THR A 104 10.10 16.43 7.33
N HIS A 105 11.24 16.50 6.66
CA HIS A 105 12.29 17.48 6.99
C HIS A 105 11.92 18.94 6.71
N GLN A 106 10.80 19.19 6.01
CA GLN A 106 10.26 20.52 5.71
C GLN A 106 8.91 20.79 6.43
N GLY A 107 8.59 20.00 7.45
CA GLY A 107 7.34 20.13 8.21
C GLY A 107 6.26 19.15 7.76
N ILE A 108 5.00 19.51 8.01
CA ILE A 108 3.84 18.65 7.76
C ILE A 108 3.48 18.67 6.27
N LYS A 109 3.29 17.49 5.69
CA LYS A 109 2.94 17.26 4.28
C LYS A 109 1.83 16.22 4.16
N LYS A 110 1.14 16.17 3.01
CA LYS A 110 0.04 15.23 2.79
C LYS A 110 0.47 14.07 1.90
N ALA A 111 0.40 12.84 2.42
CA ALA A 111 0.59 11.65 1.60
C ALA A 111 -0.63 11.42 0.70
N VAL A 112 -0.40 11.22 -0.60
CA VAL A 112 -1.46 10.97 -1.59
C VAL A 112 -1.94 9.52 -1.54
N LYS A 113 -1.08 8.60 -1.09
CA LYS A 113 -1.37 7.17 -1.01
C LYS A 113 -0.41 6.48 -0.04
N VAL A 114 -0.91 5.51 0.71
CA VAL A 114 -0.11 4.49 1.39
C VAL A 114 -0.53 3.12 0.88
N PHE A 115 0.43 2.26 0.52
CA PHE A 115 0.15 0.99 -0.13
C PHE A 115 1.12 -0.11 0.28
N LYS A 116 0.66 -1.35 0.16
CA LYS A 116 1.50 -2.54 0.24
C LYS A 116 2.18 -2.72 -1.11
N THR A 117 3.49 -2.95 -1.08
CA THR A 117 4.29 -3.06 -2.29
C THR A 117 4.69 -4.51 -2.59
N GLY A 118 4.56 -5.41 -1.62
CA GLY A 118 4.74 -6.85 -1.81
C GLY A 118 5.47 -7.51 -0.65
N ILE A 119 6.03 -8.68 -0.91
CA ILE A 119 6.87 -9.44 0.03
C ILE A 119 8.32 -9.34 -0.47
N LYS A 120 9.23 -8.78 0.33
CA LYS A 120 10.60 -8.46 -0.12
C LYS A 120 11.66 -8.79 0.95
N PRO A 121 12.93 -8.95 0.55
CA PRO A 121 14.05 -8.99 1.48
C PRO A 121 14.13 -7.71 2.32
N VAL A 122 14.22 -7.89 3.64
CA VAL A 122 14.29 -6.82 4.61
C VAL A 122 15.65 -6.84 5.29
N TYR A 123 16.26 -5.67 5.39
CA TYR A 123 17.49 -5.41 6.09
C TYR A 123 17.21 -4.52 7.28
N ARG A 124 17.81 -4.83 8.43
CA ARG A 124 17.81 -3.97 9.60
C ARG A 124 19.00 -3.03 9.52
N LEU A 125 18.72 -1.78 9.23
CA LEU A 125 19.62 -0.65 9.36
C LEU A 125 19.69 -0.26 10.84
N ILE A 126 20.89 -0.23 11.43
CA ILE A 126 21.12 0.11 12.84
C ILE A 126 22.12 1.25 12.93
N THR A 127 21.80 2.29 13.70
CA THR A 127 22.68 3.44 13.95
C THR A 127 23.54 3.27 15.20
N LYS A 128 24.56 4.12 15.38
CA LYS A 128 25.47 4.10 16.55
C LYS A 128 24.78 4.39 17.88
N SER A 129 23.67 5.14 17.86
CA SER A 129 22.87 5.43 19.05
C SER A 129 21.76 4.40 19.27
N GLY A 130 21.52 3.49 18.32
CA GLY A 130 20.58 2.38 18.47
C GLY A 130 19.20 2.61 17.84
N TYR A 131 19.04 3.64 17.02
CA TYR A 131 17.88 3.74 16.13
C TYR A 131 17.97 2.63 15.09
N GLU A 132 16.82 2.04 14.75
CA GLU A 132 16.77 0.98 13.75
C GLU A 132 15.56 1.09 12.84
N LEU A 133 15.76 0.68 11.60
CA LEU A 133 14.72 0.62 10.59
C LEU A 133 14.85 -0.68 9.80
N ARG A 134 13.72 -1.33 9.58
CA ARG A 134 13.60 -2.56 8.79
C ARG A 134 13.11 -2.16 7.40
N ILE A 135 13.99 -2.31 6.41
CA ILE A 135 13.90 -1.63 5.12
C ILE A 135 14.52 -2.47 4.00
N THR A 136 14.02 -2.36 2.78
CA THR A 136 14.58 -3.05 1.61
C THR A 136 15.93 -2.43 1.20
N GLU A 137 16.83 -3.25 0.66
CA GLU A 137 18.20 -2.82 0.27
C GLU A 137 18.27 -1.67 -0.73
N ASP A 138 17.27 -1.52 -1.58
CA ASP A 138 17.20 -0.51 -2.64
C ASP A 138 16.51 0.78 -2.19
N HIS A 139 15.99 0.85 -0.96
CA HIS A 139 15.27 2.01 -0.46
C HIS A 139 16.24 3.12 -0.07
N PRO A 140 16.02 4.36 -0.55
CA PRO A 140 16.92 5.47 -0.22
C PRO A 140 16.67 6.03 1.18
N VAL A 141 17.76 6.30 1.89
CA VAL A 141 17.79 6.96 3.19
C VAL A 141 18.58 8.25 3.06
N TRP A 142 18.09 9.33 3.69
CA TRP A 142 18.75 10.63 3.59
C TRP A 142 20.02 10.68 4.46
N VAL A 143 21.14 11.02 3.83
CA VAL A 143 22.47 11.10 4.44
C VAL A 143 23.03 12.52 4.35
N GLU A 144 23.55 13.04 5.46
CA GLU A 144 24.16 14.37 5.53
C GLU A 144 25.33 14.49 4.53
N GLY A 145 25.26 15.49 3.65
CA GLY A 145 26.27 15.74 2.62
C GLY A 145 26.23 14.79 1.41
N LYS A 146 25.41 13.72 1.43
CA LYS A 146 25.26 12.77 0.31
C LYS A 146 23.85 12.70 -0.28
N GLY A 147 22.85 13.26 0.40
CA GLY A 147 21.45 13.16 0.00
C GLY A 147 20.93 11.73 0.11
N ASP A 148 20.10 11.30 -0.83
CA ASP A 148 19.49 9.96 -0.80
C ASP A 148 20.44 8.86 -1.25
N VAL A 149 20.79 7.98 -0.31
CA VAL A 149 21.67 6.84 -0.51
C VAL A 149 20.88 5.55 -0.26
N LYS A 150 20.95 4.59 -1.19
CA LYS A 150 20.26 3.29 -1.02
C LYS A 150 20.86 2.54 0.16
N VAL A 151 20.05 1.78 0.88
CA VAL A 151 20.49 0.99 2.04
C VAL A 151 21.70 0.11 1.73
N LYS A 152 21.76 -0.53 0.56
CA LYS A 152 22.91 -1.35 0.14
C LYS A 152 24.22 -0.56 -0.06
N ASP A 153 24.11 0.73 -0.36
CA ASP A 153 25.25 1.61 -0.66
C ASP A 153 25.67 2.43 0.58
N LEU A 154 24.94 2.33 1.69
CA LEU A 154 25.26 2.98 2.96
C LEU A 154 26.54 2.40 3.56
N GLN A 155 27.44 3.29 3.97
CA GLN A 155 28.69 2.94 4.61
C GLN A 155 28.63 3.20 6.12
N LYS A 156 29.37 2.40 6.89
CA LYS A 156 29.53 2.63 8.32
C LYS A 156 30.12 4.03 8.56
N GLY A 157 29.45 4.84 9.38
CA GLY A 157 29.82 6.23 9.62
C GLY A 157 28.97 7.26 8.84
N ASP A 158 28.18 6.84 7.86
CA ASP A 158 27.25 7.74 7.16
C ASP A 158 26.24 8.33 8.15
N LYS A 159 26.05 9.65 8.12
CA LYS A 159 25.21 10.38 9.08
C LYS A 159 23.78 10.50 8.57
N LEU A 160 22.85 9.83 9.24
CA LEU A 160 21.42 9.83 8.92
C LEU A 160 20.69 10.93 9.71
N ARG A 161 19.70 11.56 9.09
CA ARG A 161 18.86 12.57 9.75
C ARG A 161 17.81 11.92 10.65
N LEU A 162 17.70 12.41 11.89
CA LEU A 162 16.69 12.00 12.85
C LEU A 162 15.60 13.05 13.03
N ILE A 163 14.33 12.63 13.03
CA ILE A 163 13.17 13.51 13.18
C ILE A 163 12.11 12.82 14.05
N GLY A 164 11.52 13.54 15.01
CA GLY A 164 10.41 13.04 15.83
C GLY A 164 9.04 13.19 15.14
N SER A 165 8.02 12.46 15.62
CA SER A 165 6.65 12.54 15.10
C SER A 165 5.78 13.63 15.71
N GLY A 166 6.29 14.49 16.59
CA GLY A 166 5.40 15.31 17.42
C GLY A 166 4.53 14.46 18.36
N PHE A 167 3.32 14.89 18.69
CA PHE A 167 2.49 14.30 19.74
C PHE A 167 1.06 14.03 19.24
N GLY A 168 0.41 13.02 19.82
CA GLY A 168 -1.00 12.76 19.52
C GLY A 168 -1.94 13.74 20.20
N ASN A 169 -3.24 13.43 20.16
CA ASN A 169 -4.30 14.30 20.64
C ASN A 169 -5.10 13.73 21.82
N LYS A 170 -4.78 12.52 22.29
CA LYS A 170 -5.44 11.93 23.45
C LYS A 170 -4.75 12.43 24.73
N THR A 171 -5.53 13.06 25.59
CA THR A 171 -5.06 13.50 26.91
C THR A 171 -5.34 12.43 27.94
N LEU A 172 -4.33 12.08 28.72
CA LEU A 172 -4.41 11.26 29.92
C LEU A 172 -4.18 12.15 31.15
N ASP A 173 -4.92 11.90 32.23
CA ASP A 173 -4.69 12.63 33.48
C ASP A 173 -3.24 12.47 33.94
N LYS A 174 -2.58 13.59 34.24
CA LYS A 174 -1.14 13.63 34.56
C LYS A 174 -0.73 12.69 35.70
N ASP A 175 -1.60 12.51 36.71
CA ASP A 175 -1.28 11.67 37.86
C ASP A 175 -1.35 10.18 37.45
N ILE A 176 -2.31 9.83 36.60
CA ILE A 176 -2.44 8.49 36.02
C ILE A 176 -1.28 8.20 35.07
N ALA A 177 -0.93 9.15 34.22
CA ALA A 177 0.21 9.08 33.30
C ALA A 177 1.52 8.82 34.07
N PHE A 178 1.78 9.59 35.13
CA PHE A 178 2.93 9.37 36.02
C PHE A 178 2.93 7.98 36.64
N MET A 179 1.78 7.52 37.15
CA MET A 179 1.62 6.19 37.75
C MET A 179 1.94 5.07 36.73
N ILE A 180 1.46 5.15 35.49
CA ILE A 180 1.75 4.17 34.43
C ILE A 180 3.24 4.15 34.11
N GLY A 181 3.86 5.34 34.01
CA GLY A 181 5.29 5.49 33.80
C GLY A 181 6.12 4.81 34.90
N TYR A 182 5.78 5.13 36.15
CA TYR A 182 6.45 4.54 37.32
C TYR A 182 6.28 3.02 37.33
N PHE A 183 5.08 2.52 37.02
CA PHE A 183 4.82 1.08 36.91
C PHE A 183 5.68 0.40 35.84
N ALA A 184 5.91 1.05 34.70
CA ALA A 184 6.74 0.50 33.63
C ALA A 184 8.22 0.33 34.04
N GLY A 185 8.69 1.13 35.00
CA GLY A 185 10.02 1.00 35.60
C GLY A 185 10.06 -0.10 36.65
N ASP A 186 9.54 0.22 37.83
CA ASP A 186 9.64 -0.58 39.06
C ASP A 186 8.26 -1.05 39.59
N GLY A 187 7.37 -1.39 38.65
CA GLY A 187 6.08 -2.01 38.94
C GLY A 187 6.08 -3.52 38.74
N ALA A 188 5.28 -4.23 39.55
CA ALA A 188 5.04 -5.66 39.40
C ALA A 188 3.54 -5.98 39.46
N MET A 189 3.10 -6.92 38.63
CA MET A 189 1.72 -7.41 38.63
C MET A 189 1.70 -8.93 38.75
N ASN A 190 0.97 -9.43 39.75
CA ASN A 190 0.85 -10.86 40.03
C ASN A 190 -0.62 -11.30 39.92
N LEU A 191 -0.87 -12.40 39.21
CA LEU A 191 -2.17 -13.05 39.15
C LEU A 191 -2.27 -14.15 40.21
N ASP A 192 -3.14 -13.98 41.20
CA ASP A 192 -3.57 -15.08 42.06
C ASP A 192 -4.52 -15.98 41.27
N LYS A 193 -3.99 -17.05 40.67
CA LYS A 193 -4.74 -18.01 39.85
C LYS A 193 -5.89 -18.69 40.60
N LYS A 194 -5.83 -18.80 41.94
CA LYS A 194 -6.90 -19.43 42.73
C LYS A 194 -8.09 -18.49 42.95
N ARG A 195 -7.83 -17.19 43.03
CA ARG A 195 -8.86 -16.16 43.28
C ARG A 195 -9.19 -15.32 42.05
N ASN A 196 -8.55 -15.60 40.91
CA ASN A 196 -8.57 -14.83 39.66
C ASN A 196 -8.48 -13.32 39.89
N ARG A 197 -7.52 -12.90 40.73
CA ARG A 197 -7.32 -11.49 41.10
C ARG A 197 -5.90 -11.07 40.85
N TYR A 198 -5.75 -9.95 40.15
CA TYR A 198 -4.47 -9.29 40.00
C TYR A 198 -4.14 -8.47 41.24
N SER A 199 -2.88 -8.52 41.65
CA SER A 199 -2.30 -7.61 42.63
C SER A 199 -1.20 -6.82 41.94
N VAL A 200 -1.33 -5.49 42.00
CA VAL A 200 -0.39 -4.52 41.45
C VAL A 200 0.46 -3.99 42.60
N PHE A 201 1.77 -3.94 42.39
CA PHE A 201 2.76 -3.46 43.33
C PHE A 201 3.58 -2.36 42.66
N PHE A 202 3.78 -1.28 43.40
CA PHE A 202 4.75 -0.22 43.09
C PHE A 202 5.79 -0.25 44.20
N THR A 203 7.05 -0.44 43.83
CA THR A 203 8.17 -0.52 44.77
C THR A 203 9.13 0.64 44.56
N GLY A 204 9.96 0.94 45.56
CA GLY A 204 10.94 2.02 45.47
C GLY A 204 11.76 2.15 46.75
N GLY A 205 12.89 2.83 46.64
CA GLY A 205 13.80 3.08 47.75
C GLY A 205 13.33 4.21 48.68
N GLU A 206 14.21 4.63 49.60
CA GLU A 206 13.93 5.81 50.45
C GLU A 206 13.80 7.11 49.63
N GLU A 207 14.48 7.21 48.48
CA GLU A 207 14.36 8.38 47.60
C GLU A 207 12.99 8.50 46.91
N ASP A 208 12.28 7.39 46.72
CA ASP A 208 11.01 7.33 46.00
C ASP A 208 9.77 7.53 46.90
N ILE A 209 9.96 7.74 48.21
CA ILE A 209 8.85 7.83 49.19
C ILE A 209 7.78 8.84 48.75
N TYR A 210 8.20 10.00 48.23
CA TYR A 210 7.27 11.03 47.77
C TYR A 210 6.52 10.62 46.49
N ALA A 211 7.20 9.98 45.54
CA ALA A 211 6.59 9.46 44.32
C ALA A 211 5.59 8.33 44.64
N LEU A 212 5.94 7.41 45.53
CA LEU A 212 5.05 6.35 45.99
C LEU A 212 3.87 6.91 46.80
N SER A 213 4.08 7.92 47.64
CA SER A 213 3.01 8.62 48.36
C SER A 213 2.05 9.31 47.39
N TYR A 214 2.59 9.91 46.33
CA TYR A 214 1.80 10.51 45.25
C TYR A 214 0.96 9.46 44.53
N ILE A 215 1.54 8.32 44.11
CA ILE A 215 0.80 7.20 43.51
C ILE A 215 -0.30 6.69 44.45
N LYS A 216 0.01 6.52 45.74
CA LYS A 216 -0.98 6.14 46.77
C LYS A 216 -2.15 7.14 46.80
N ASN A 217 -1.87 8.44 46.78
CA ASN A 217 -2.90 9.48 46.76
C ASN A 217 -3.70 9.46 45.45
N THR A 218 -3.06 9.32 44.29
CA THR A 218 -3.71 9.16 42.99
C THR A 218 -4.69 8.00 43.01
N ILE A 219 -4.25 6.84 43.50
CA ILE A 219 -5.09 5.66 43.62
C ILE A 219 -6.30 5.95 44.51
N ASN A 220 -6.09 6.48 45.71
CA ASN A 220 -7.15 6.69 46.69
C ASN A 220 -8.15 7.79 46.29
N GLN A 221 -7.67 8.88 45.68
CA GLN A 221 -8.49 10.07 45.39
C GLN A 221 -9.14 10.01 44.02
N LYS A 222 -8.44 9.50 43.00
CA LYS A 222 -8.91 9.54 41.60
C LYS A 222 -9.44 8.19 41.10
N LEU A 223 -8.95 7.07 41.64
CA LEU A 223 -9.20 5.74 41.08
C LEU A 223 -10.03 4.83 41.99
N GLN A 224 -10.51 5.28 43.15
CA GLN A 224 -11.39 4.49 44.01
C GLN A 224 -12.88 4.85 43.81
N TYR A 225 -13.67 3.89 43.34
CA TYR A 225 -15.14 3.95 43.40
C TYR A 225 -15.62 3.29 44.70
N ARG A 226 -16.11 4.12 45.63
CA ARG A 226 -16.61 3.80 46.98
C ARG A 226 -15.50 3.54 48.01
N HIS A 227 -15.59 4.22 49.17
CA HIS A 227 -14.70 4.17 50.36
C HIS A 227 -14.58 2.79 51.03
N LYS A 228 -14.21 1.74 50.29
CA LYS A 228 -13.94 0.40 50.80
C LYS A 228 -12.42 0.18 50.82
N ARG A 229 -11.80 0.73 51.89
CA ARG A 229 -10.40 0.68 52.33
C ARG A 229 -9.37 1.37 51.40
N ASP A 230 -8.75 2.41 51.93
CA ASP A 230 -7.63 3.13 51.32
C ASP A 230 -6.40 2.24 51.14
N VAL A 231 -5.68 2.46 50.05
CA VAL A 231 -4.36 1.88 49.84
C VAL A 231 -3.36 2.62 50.73
N SER A 232 -2.51 1.88 51.42
CA SER A 232 -1.47 2.42 52.30
C SER A 232 -0.07 2.22 51.73
N LEU A 233 0.83 3.16 52.07
CA LEU A 233 2.27 3.02 51.84
C LEU A 233 2.86 2.23 53.00
N ARG A 234 3.49 1.08 52.71
CA ARG A 234 4.10 0.22 53.75
C ARG A 234 5.63 0.27 53.63
N LYS A 235 6.31 0.48 54.76
CA LYS A 235 7.78 0.35 54.86
C LYS A 235 8.13 -1.13 55.07
N LEU A 236 8.92 -1.69 54.16
CA LEU A 236 9.63 -2.95 54.32
C LEU A 236 11.09 -2.66 54.73
N PRO A 237 11.89 -3.65 55.15
CA PRO A 237 13.24 -3.39 55.69
C PRO A 237 14.19 -2.59 54.78
N TYR A 238 14.00 -2.62 53.45
CA TYR A 238 14.87 -1.93 52.48
C TYR A 238 14.11 -1.22 51.34
N GLU A 239 12.78 -1.18 51.38
CA GLU A 239 11.95 -0.63 50.30
C GLU A 239 10.59 -0.16 50.82
N TYR A 240 9.92 0.68 50.05
CA TYR A 240 8.56 1.12 50.29
C TYR A 240 7.65 0.52 49.23
N VAL A 241 6.44 0.11 49.64
CA VAL A 241 5.51 -0.57 48.74
C VAL A 241 4.12 0.04 48.83
N VAL A 242 3.56 0.34 47.66
CA VAL A 242 2.13 0.61 47.46
C VAL A 242 1.56 -0.59 46.72
N SER A 243 0.55 -1.24 47.30
CA SER A 243 -0.04 -2.45 46.70
C SER A 243 -1.55 -2.36 46.63
N THR A 244 -2.13 -2.72 45.49
CA THR A 244 -3.57 -2.67 45.24
C THR A 244 -4.04 -3.89 44.46
N GLY A 245 -5.21 -4.42 44.80
CA GLY A 245 -5.87 -5.50 44.07
C GLY A 245 -7.09 -5.04 43.28
N LYS A 246 -7.19 -3.74 42.98
CA LYS A 246 -8.34 -3.13 42.32
C LYS A 246 -8.24 -3.32 40.81
N GLU A 247 -9.30 -3.83 40.21
CA GLU A 247 -9.32 -4.27 38.80
C GLU A 247 -9.25 -3.12 37.80
N ASN A 248 -9.81 -1.95 38.12
CA ASN A 248 -9.74 -0.77 37.26
C ASN A 248 -8.31 -0.25 37.08
N ILE A 249 -7.45 -0.35 38.10
CA ILE A 249 -6.05 0.05 38.01
C ILE A 249 -5.29 -0.89 37.06
N VAL A 250 -5.59 -2.18 37.13
CA VAL A 250 -5.04 -3.19 36.22
C VAL A 250 -5.47 -2.91 34.78
N GLN A 251 -6.74 -2.57 34.57
CA GLN A 251 -7.26 -2.19 33.24
C GLN A 251 -6.54 -0.95 32.68
N ILE A 252 -6.39 0.10 33.48
CA ILE A 252 -5.70 1.34 33.09
C ILE A 252 -4.23 1.05 32.71
N ILE A 253 -3.50 0.30 33.53
CA ILE A 253 -2.10 -0.06 33.24
C ILE A 253 -2.03 -0.89 31.96
N ASN A 254 -2.89 -1.92 31.83
CA ASN A 254 -2.91 -2.79 30.67
C ASN A 254 -3.35 -2.10 29.39
N GLU A 255 -4.01 -0.94 29.44
CA GLU A 255 -4.35 -0.16 28.25
C GLU A 255 -3.11 0.41 27.55
N TYR A 256 -2.09 0.79 28.32
CA TYR A 256 -0.89 1.48 27.83
C TYR A 256 0.39 0.64 27.93
N PHE A 257 0.45 -0.36 28.80
CA PHE A 257 1.66 -1.13 29.07
C PHE A 257 1.37 -2.64 29.16
N ASP A 258 2.17 -3.43 28.45
CA ASP A 258 2.18 -4.88 28.55
C ASP A 258 3.28 -5.29 29.53
N SER A 259 2.89 -5.69 30.74
CA SER A 259 3.82 -6.03 31.82
C SER A 259 4.54 -7.37 31.62
N GLU A 260 3.99 -8.29 30.84
CA GLU A 260 4.62 -9.59 30.55
C GLU A 260 5.77 -9.41 29.55
N LYS A 261 5.52 -8.65 28.48
CA LYS A 261 6.53 -8.33 27.46
C LYS A 261 7.42 -7.16 27.89
N LYS A 262 7.01 -6.41 28.90
CA LYS A 262 7.64 -5.16 29.37
C LYS A 262 7.82 -4.19 28.20
N ILE A 263 6.73 -3.83 27.53
CA ILE A 263 6.67 -2.88 26.39
C ILE A 263 5.44 -1.97 26.52
N PHE A 264 5.51 -0.76 25.95
CA PHE A 264 4.30 0.05 25.77
C PHE A 264 3.45 -0.48 24.61
N LYS A 265 2.12 -0.33 24.73
CA LYS A 265 1.18 -0.58 23.63
C LYS A 265 1.12 0.63 22.70
N ASP A 266 0.70 0.42 21.45
CA ASP A 266 0.63 1.48 20.43
C ASP A 266 -0.26 2.67 20.85
N THR A 267 -1.20 2.46 21.77
CA THR A 267 -2.05 3.51 22.39
C THR A 267 -1.23 4.63 23.01
N ILE A 268 0.01 4.39 23.42
CA ILE A 268 0.90 5.43 23.94
C ILE A 268 1.26 6.48 22.88
N PHE A 269 1.29 6.11 21.60
CA PHE A 269 1.67 7.00 20.52
C PHE A 269 0.56 7.99 20.14
N ASP A 270 -0.69 7.72 20.55
CA ASP A 270 -1.83 8.61 20.38
C ASP A 270 -1.88 9.73 21.44
N LEU A 271 -1.02 9.66 22.46
CA LEU A 271 -1.07 10.57 23.60
C LEU A 271 -0.45 11.94 23.30
N ASP A 272 -0.98 12.96 23.94
CA ASP A 272 -0.47 14.33 23.86
C ASP A 272 0.88 14.52 24.57
N LYS A 273 1.47 15.71 24.38
CA LYS A 273 2.79 16.07 24.91
C LYS A 273 2.87 15.93 26.43
N GLU A 274 1.87 16.44 27.15
CA GLU A 274 1.87 16.41 28.61
C GLU A 274 1.73 14.98 29.15
N SER A 275 0.85 14.16 28.56
CA SER A 275 0.68 12.76 28.95
C SER A 275 1.96 11.95 28.78
N ILE A 276 2.62 12.08 27.63
CA ILE A 276 3.90 11.38 27.36
C ILE A 276 4.98 11.89 28.31
N LYS A 277 5.04 13.20 28.57
CA LYS A 277 5.97 13.80 29.54
C LYS A 277 5.83 13.15 30.92
N TYR A 278 4.62 13.05 31.47
CA TYR A 278 4.42 12.45 32.80
C TYR A 278 4.68 10.95 32.82
N ILE A 279 4.37 10.21 31.75
CA ILE A 279 4.76 8.79 31.63
C ILE A 279 6.29 8.66 31.67
N LEU A 280 7.02 9.46 30.90
CA LEU A 280 8.48 9.43 30.92
C LEU A 280 9.02 9.86 32.28
N GLN A 281 8.47 10.92 32.89
CA GLN A 281 8.86 11.38 34.21
C GLN A 281 8.67 10.28 35.28
N GLY A 282 7.55 9.56 35.27
CA GLY A 282 7.30 8.43 36.16
C GLY A 282 8.32 7.30 35.97
N LEU A 283 8.58 6.93 34.71
CA LEU A 283 9.52 5.86 34.35
C LEU A 283 10.96 6.19 34.80
N PHE A 284 11.42 7.42 34.54
CA PHE A 284 12.74 7.87 34.95
C PHE A 284 12.82 8.12 36.46
N THR A 285 11.71 8.44 37.15
CA THR A 285 11.72 8.53 38.62
C THR A 285 12.03 7.17 39.22
N ALA A 286 11.32 6.12 38.77
CA ALA A 286 11.51 4.76 39.23
C ALA A 286 12.89 4.18 38.88
N ASP A 287 13.20 4.06 37.58
CA ASP A 287 14.38 3.31 37.09
C ASP A 287 15.54 4.21 36.66
N GLY A 288 15.35 5.53 36.66
CA GLY A 288 16.34 6.47 36.15
C GLY A 288 17.48 6.76 37.11
N THR A 289 18.66 6.97 36.55
CA THR A 289 19.89 7.29 37.31
C THR A 289 20.58 8.51 36.75
N ILE A 290 21.32 9.22 37.60
CA ILE A 290 22.20 10.31 37.18
C ILE A 290 23.62 9.94 37.55
N THR A 291 24.43 9.69 36.53
CA THR A 291 25.77 9.15 36.68
C THR A 291 26.75 9.89 35.77
N GLY A 292 28.00 10.01 36.20
CA GLY A 292 29.05 10.61 35.40
C GLY A 292 30.19 11.14 36.24
N ASN A 293 31.19 11.70 35.56
CA ASN A 293 32.25 12.46 36.19
C ASN A 293 32.81 13.50 35.19
N PRO A 294 33.57 14.50 35.65
CA PRO A 294 34.08 15.56 34.78
C PRO A 294 34.93 15.05 33.60
N LYS A 295 35.63 13.92 33.75
CA LYS A 295 36.48 13.34 32.70
C LYS A 295 35.70 12.60 31.60
N LYS A 296 34.61 11.90 31.96
CA LYS A 296 33.83 11.04 31.04
C LYS A 296 32.48 11.64 30.64
N GLY A 297 32.12 12.79 31.21
CA GLY A 297 30.82 13.43 31.05
C GLY A 297 29.74 12.84 31.94
N PHE A 298 28.64 13.57 32.05
CA PHE A 298 27.46 13.19 32.82
C PHE A 298 26.29 12.79 31.92
N TYR A 299 25.47 11.87 32.40
CA TYR A 299 24.31 11.36 31.67
C TYR A 299 23.14 11.03 32.61
N VAL A 300 21.93 11.13 32.05
CA VAL A 300 20.72 10.52 32.63
C VAL A 300 20.60 9.13 32.01
N GLY A 301 20.56 8.10 32.84
CA GLY A 301 20.49 6.70 32.44
C GLY A 301 19.13 6.09 32.75
N LEU A 302 18.66 5.18 31.90
CA LEU A 302 17.55 4.28 32.16
C LEU A 302 18.01 2.87 31.84
N ASP A 303 18.16 2.04 32.87
CA ASP A 303 18.64 0.68 32.72
C ASP A 303 17.45 -0.29 32.81
N ASN A 304 17.28 -1.14 31.80
CA ASN A 304 16.12 -2.03 31.74
C ASN A 304 16.46 -3.37 31.07
N SER A 305 15.72 -4.42 31.44
CA SER A 305 15.85 -5.75 30.86
C SER A 305 15.18 -5.89 29.49
N SER A 306 14.21 -5.02 29.17
CA SER A 306 13.55 -4.97 27.87
C SER A 306 14.25 -3.98 26.94
N LEU A 307 14.94 -4.50 25.92
CA LEU A 307 15.51 -3.67 24.86
C LEU A 307 14.44 -2.93 24.07
N GLU A 308 13.29 -3.57 23.86
CA GLU A 308 12.20 -3.02 23.06
C GLU A 308 11.54 -1.81 23.74
N LEU A 309 11.36 -1.87 25.07
CA LEU A 309 10.93 -0.70 25.85
C LEU A 309 11.88 0.48 25.67
N LEU A 310 13.19 0.24 25.73
CA LEU A 310 14.18 1.30 25.55
C LEU A 310 14.13 1.92 24.15
N LYS A 311 13.85 1.13 23.10
CA LYS A 311 13.65 1.66 21.73
C LYS A 311 12.39 2.51 21.63
N GLN A 312 11.28 2.06 22.23
CA GLN A 312 10.05 2.86 22.29
C GLN A 312 10.28 4.19 23.03
N VAL A 313 10.93 4.14 24.19
CA VAL A 313 11.32 5.33 24.95
C VAL A 313 12.26 6.23 24.15
N GLN A 314 13.21 5.67 23.38
CA GLN A 314 14.10 6.43 22.51
C GLN A 314 13.32 7.21 21.42
N LEU A 315 12.27 6.65 20.85
CA LEU A 315 11.39 7.35 19.89
C LEU A 315 10.51 8.41 20.57
N LEU A 316 9.98 8.13 21.75
CA LEU A 316 9.20 9.11 22.53
C LEU A 316 10.06 10.31 22.95
N LEU A 317 11.31 10.07 23.37
CA LEU A 317 12.28 11.12 23.68
C LEU A 317 12.62 11.95 22.43
N LEU A 318 12.70 11.33 21.25
CA LEU A 318 12.97 12.03 20.00
C LEU A 318 11.87 13.06 19.67
N ASN A 319 10.63 12.86 20.10
CA ASN A 319 9.53 13.84 19.94
C ASN A 319 9.77 15.13 20.74
N PHE A 320 10.56 15.08 21.82
CA PHE A 320 11.01 16.25 22.58
C PHE A 320 12.33 16.83 22.04
N GLY A 321 12.89 16.29 20.95
CA GLY A 321 14.23 16.65 20.47
C GLY A 321 15.37 16.08 21.32
N ILE A 322 15.08 15.06 22.14
CA ILE A 322 16.06 14.40 23.00
C ILE A 322 16.64 13.19 22.26
N LYS A 323 17.89 13.29 21.82
CA LYS A 323 18.63 12.15 21.26
C LYS A 323 19.22 11.30 22.40
N ALA A 324 18.79 10.04 22.45
CA ALA A 324 19.29 9.06 23.43
C ALA A 324 20.11 7.96 22.75
N LYS A 325 21.04 7.35 23.49
CA LYS A 325 21.87 6.23 23.02
C LYS A 325 21.62 4.96 23.84
N ILE A 326 21.34 3.86 23.16
CA ILE A 326 21.14 2.54 23.77
C ILE A 326 22.45 1.73 23.73
N TYR A 327 22.82 1.19 24.89
CA TYR A 327 23.90 0.23 25.05
C TYR A 327 23.31 -1.13 25.44
N GLN A 328 23.62 -2.17 24.66
CA GLN A 328 23.12 -3.51 24.89
C GLN A 328 24.09 -4.34 25.76
N ASN A 329 23.55 -5.33 26.48
CA ASN A 329 24.31 -6.37 27.19
C ASN A 329 25.39 -5.83 28.14
N ARG A 330 25.02 -4.89 29.03
CA ARG A 330 25.96 -4.19 29.93
C ARG A 330 26.39 -5.00 31.16
N ARG A 331 25.72 -6.13 31.47
CA ARG A 331 26.14 -7.02 32.56
C ARG A 331 27.33 -7.87 32.13
N LYS A 332 28.39 -7.88 32.94
CA LYS A 332 29.58 -8.72 32.73
C LYS A 332 29.38 -10.17 33.16
N THR A 333 28.41 -10.45 34.03
CA THR A 333 28.15 -11.79 34.58
C THR A 333 26.69 -12.21 34.35
N LEU A 334 26.50 -13.45 33.89
CA LEU A 334 25.17 -14.06 33.66
C LEU A 334 24.55 -14.65 34.94
N PHE A 335 25.27 -14.56 36.06
CA PHE A 335 24.87 -15.04 37.36
C PHE A 335 25.03 -13.95 38.40
N SER A 336 24.02 -13.81 39.26
CA SER A 336 24.05 -12.94 40.43
C SER A 336 23.43 -13.66 41.61
N TYR A 337 23.98 -13.45 42.80
CA TYR A 337 23.31 -13.87 44.02
C TYR A 337 22.09 -12.99 44.20
N LEU A 338 20.89 -13.59 44.18
CA LEU A 338 19.64 -12.91 44.52
C LEU A 338 19.00 -13.64 45.72
N PRO A 339 18.25 -12.93 46.58
CA PRO A 339 17.54 -13.55 47.69
C PRO A 339 16.42 -14.47 47.16
N ASP A 340 16.30 -15.69 47.70
CA ASP A 340 15.15 -16.56 47.44
C ASP A 340 13.91 -16.13 48.25
N SER A 341 12.79 -16.86 48.12
CA SER A 341 11.54 -16.59 48.87
C SER A 341 11.68 -16.75 50.40
N LYS A 342 12.81 -17.28 50.88
CA LYS A 342 13.21 -17.37 52.30
C LYS A 342 14.42 -16.47 52.62
N ARG A 343 14.78 -15.56 51.71
CA ARG A 343 15.86 -14.57 51.78
C ARG A 343 17.27 -15.16 51.97
N LYS A 344 17.52 -16.38 51.50
CA LYS A 344 18.90 -16.89 51.34
C LYS A 344 19.46 -16.46 50.00
N LEU A 345 20.70 -15.96 49.97
CA LEU A 345 21.39 -15.60 48.74
C LEU A 345 21.64 -16.87 47.93
N LYS A 346 20.93 -17.02 46.81
CA LYS A 346 21.06 -18.14 45.88
C LYS A 346 21.54 -17.60 44.54
N LEU A 347 22.38 -18.36 43.84
CA LEU A 347 22.89 -17.96 42.53
C LEU A 347 21.79 -18.11 41.48
N TYR A 348 21.34 -17.02 40.89
CA TYR A 348 20.34 -17.01 39.82
C TYR A 348 20.98 -16.64 38.49
N LYS A 349 20.54 -17.29 37.41
CA LYS A 349 20.80 -16.83 36.05
C LYS A 349 20.01 -15.55 35.83
N VAL A 350 20.70 -14.45 35.60
CA VAL A 350 20.09 -13.13 35.47
C VAL A 350 19.99 -12.71 34.00
N LYS A 351 18.88 -12.07 33.63
CA LYS A 351 18.66 -11.57 32.27
C LYS A 351 19.69 -10.48 31.93
N ASN A 352 20.04 -10.37 30.65
CA ASN A 352 20.86 -9.27 30.14
C ASN A 352 20.19 -7.93 30.46
N PHE A 353 21.02 -6.91 30.70
CA PHE A 353 20.57 -5.56 31.05
C PHE A 353 21.06 -4.57 29.99
N HIS A 354 20.16 -3.71 29.53
CA HIS A 354 20.39 -2.68 28.52
C HIS A 354 20.34 -1.30 29.19
N SER A 355 21.02 -0.31 28.61
CA SER A 355 21.15 1.03 29.20
C SER A 355 20.87 2.08 28.14
N LEU A 356 19.81 2.86 28.31
CA LEU A 356 19.55 4.06 27.53
C LEU A 356 20.21 5.25 28.24
N ARG A 357 20.94 6.08 27.50
CA ARG A 357 21.67 7.23 28.05
C ARG A 357 21.36 8.51 27.30
N ILE A 358 21.00 9.53 28.05
CA ILE A 358 20.78 10.90 27.59
C ILE A 358 21.99 11.74 28.02
N THR A 359 22.66 12.34 27.05
CA THR A 359 23.93 13.08 27.23
C THR A 359 23.86 14.43 26.54
N ARG A 360 24.88 15.28 26.72
CA ARG A 360 25.04 16.53 25.95
C ARG A 360 23.81 17.43 26.10
N SER A 361 23.50 18.31 25.14
CA SER A 361 22.36 19.23 25.23
C SER A 361 21.02 18.52 25.45
N SER A 362 20.87 17.26 25.02
CA SER A 362 19.66 16.47 25.29
C SER A 362 19.41 16.24 26.79
N ARG A 363 20.45 16.31 27.64
CA ARG A 363 20.31 16.28 29.10
C ARG A 363 19.65 17.54 29.65
N ILE A 364 19.92 18.69 29.06
CA ILE A 364 19.32 19.98 29.44
C ILE A 364 17.85 19.99 28.99
N ILE A 365 17.58 19.52 27.76
CA ILE A 365 16.21 19.38 27.27
C ILE A 365 15.42 18.42 28.17
N PHE A 366 16.03 17.30 28.59
CA PHE A 366 15.39 16.37 29.51
C PHE A 366 15.04 17.03 30.85
N GLU A 367 15.96 17.79 31.46
CA GLU A 367 15.70 18.53 32.70
C GLU A 367 14.50 19.48 32.55
N ASN A 368 14.47 20.27 31.47
CA ASN A 368 13.46 21.31 31.27
C ASN A 368 12.09 20.73 30.87
N GLU A 369 12.07 19.71 30.02
CA GLU A 369 10.82 19.18 29.44
C GLU A 369 10.21 18.06 30.26
N ILE A 370 11.02 17.19 30.89
CA ILE A 370 10.56 15.95 31.53
C ILE A 370 10.92 15.90 33.02
N GLY A 371 12.21 15.96 33.34
CA GLY A 371 12.72 15.86 34.70
C GLY A 371 12.36 14.56 35.43
N PHE A 372 12.50 14.58 36.75
CA PHE A 372 12.00 13.55 37.67
C PHE A 372 10.82 14.12 38.48
N TYR A 373 10.17 13.29 39.31
CA TYR A 373 9.10 13.75 40.19
C TYR A 373 9.53 14.96 41.05
N PHE A 374 8.57 15.84 41.36
CA PHE A 374 8.82 17.06 42.13
C PHE A 374 9.42 16.73 43.51
N HIS A 375 10.46 17.47 43.91
CA HIS A 375 11.29 17.20 45.11
C HIS A 375 12.08 15.88 45.13
N HIS A 376 12.16 15.13 44.02
CA HIS A 376 13.04 13.97 43.97
C HIS A 376 14.53 14.41 44.03
N PRO A 377 15.40 13.80 44.87
CA PRO A 377 16.83 14.18 44.98
C PRO A 377 17.60 14.16 43.65
N LYS A 378 17.13 13.34 42.71
CA LYS A 378 17.63 13.29 41.32
C LYS A 378 17.49 14.64 40.60
N ASN A 379 16.42 15.42 40.80
CA ASN A 379 16.28 16.73 40.14
C ASN A 379 17.38 17.71 40.59
N GLU A 380 17.58 17.88 41.91
CA GLU A 380 18.64 18.75 42.43
C GLU A 380 20.03 18.32 41.95
N LYS A 381 20.26 17.01 41.88
CA LYS A 381 21.52 16.46 41.37
C LYS A 381 21.71 16.77 39.89
N LEU A 382 20.66 16.66 39.07
CA LEU A 382 20.73 16.97 37.64
C LEU A 382 20.98 18.46 37.40
N GLU A 383 20.24 19.31 38.12
CA GLU A 383 20.35 20.76 38.10
C GLU A 383 21.78 21.21 38.45
N LYS A 384 22.32 20.73 39.58
CA LYS A 384 23.71 21.02 39.98
C LYS A 384 24.71 20.62 38.91
N ILE A 385 24.51 19.50 38.22
CA ILE A 385 25.43 19.09 37.15
C ILE A 385 25.25 19.96 35.90
N ASN A 386 24.02 20.34 35.54
CA ASN A 386 23.76 21.20 34.38
C ASN A 386 24.24 22.65 34.59
N GLN A 387 24.14 23.18 35.81
CA GLN A 387 24.69 24.50 36.17
C GLN A 387 26.23 24.52 36.19
N ASN A 388 26.86 23.48 36.74
CA ASN A 388 28.32 23.45 36.92
C ASN A 388 29.08 22.92 35.69
N TYR A 389 28.43 22.22 34.76
CA TYR A 389 29.08 21.61 33.60
C TYR A 389 28.27 21.85 32.32
N GLY A 390 28.84 22.64 31.42
CA GLY A 390 28.26 22.91 30.10
C GLY A 390 28.02 21.65 29.27
N ALA A 391 27.02 21.69 28.39
CA ALA A 391 26.67 20.57 27.53
C ALA A 391 26.72 20.99 26.05
N TYR A 392 27.60 20.37 25.28
CA TYR A 392 27.70 20.60 23.84
C TYR A 392 26.38 20.29 23.12
N LYS A 393 26.10 21.01 22.03
CA LYS A 393 24.93 20.74 21.18
C LYS A 393 24.97 19.30 20.66
N TYR A 394 23.87 18.58 20.82
CA TYR A 394 23.69 17.26 20.26
C TYR A 394 22.79 17.34 19.03
N GLU A 395 23.37 17.23 17.85
CA GLU A 395 22.62 17.27 16.61
C GLU A 395 21.75 16.04 16.43
N LEU A 396 20.58 16.22 15.82
CA LEU A 396 19.65 15.13 15.47
C LEU A 396 20.12 14.42 14.18
N PHE A 397 21.38 14.01 14.19
CA PHE A 397 22.01 13.15 13.19
C PHE A 397 22.63 11.97 13.89
N ASP A 398 22.61 10.79 13.28
CA ASP A 398 23.27 9.61 13.84
C ASP A 398 23.94 8.76 12.77
N GLU A 399 25.04 8.11 13.13
CA GLU A 399 25.86 7.41 12.16
C GLU A 399 25.41 5.96 11.97
N VAL A 400 25.43 5.48 10.73
CA VAL A 400 25.24 4.05 10.41
C VAL A 400 26.28 3.22 11.15
N LYS A 401 25.81 2.23 11.92
CA LYS A 401 26.66 1.27 12.63
C LYS A 401 26.77 -0.03 11.85
N GLU A 402 25.65 -0.56 11.41
CA GLU A 402 25.53 -1.89 10.79
C GLU A 402 24.24 -1.98 9.96
N ILE A 403 24.27 -2.82 8.93
CA ILE A 403 23.12 -3.19 8.11
C ILE A 403 23.12 -4.71 8.04
N LYS A 404 22.02 -5.34 8.48
CA LYS A 404 21.94 -6.79 8.59
C LYS A 404 20.70 -7.33 7.90
N PHE A 405 20.84 -8.33 7.06
CA PHE A 405 19.70 -9.04 6.48
C PHE A 405 18.88 -9.74 7.59
N GLU A 406 17.55 -9.59 7.56
CA GLU A 406 16.64 -10.12 8.59
C GLU A 406 15.71 -11.23 8.09
N GLY A 407 15.44 -11.28 6.79
CA GLY A 407 14.48 -12.20 6.21
C GLY A 407 13.61 -11.54 5.18
N ILE A 408 12.49 -12.19 4.87
CA ILE A 408 11.54 -11.76 3.85
C ILE A 408 10.21 -11.48 4.54
N GLU A 409 9.65 -10.29 4.33
CA GLU A 409 8.39 -9.86 4.96
C GLU A 409 7.56 -9.02 3.99
N GLU A 410 6.28 -8.85 4.30
CA GLU A 410 5.45 -7.81 3.70
C GLU A 410 6.02 -6.42 3.95
N VAL A 411 6.11 -5.65 2.88
CA VAL A 411 6.65 -4.30 2.89
C VAL A 411 5.69 -3.31 2.23
N TYR A 412 5.78 -2.07 2.67
CA TYR A 412 4.84 -0.98 2.41
C TYR A 412 5.62 0.27 2.03
N ASP A 413 4.95 1.15 1.31
CA ASP A 413 5.47 2.48 0.98
C ASP A 413 4.33 3.50 0.94
N LEU A 414 4.68 4.78 0.90
CA LEU A 414 3.73 5.87 0.74
C LEU A 414 4.24 6.88 -0.28
N THR A 415 3.33 7.66 -0.87
CA THR A 415 3.67 8.73 -1.82
C THR A 415 3.40 10.09 -1.20
N GLU A 416 4.44 10.87 -0.95
CA GLU A 416 4.38 12.30 -0.57
C GLU A 416 5.01 13.13 -1.71
N PRO A 417 4.27 14.02 -2.38
CA PRO A 417 4.70 14.58 -3.67
C PRO A 417 5.56 15.84 -3.54
N GLU A 418 5.55 16.54 -2.40
CA GLU A 418 6.20 17.84 -2.26
C GLU A 418 7.67 17.71 -1.90
N THR A 419 7.99 16.88 -0.90
CA THR A 419 9.37 16.65 -0.45
C THR A 419 9.92 15.32 -0.91
N SER A 420 9.06 14.38 -1.32
CA SER A 420 9.44 13.01 -1.66
C SER A 420 10.03 12.23 -0.48
N HIS A 421 9.77 12.66 0.76
CA HIS A 421 10.32 12.04 1.96
C HIS A 421 9.26 11.79 3.01
N PHE A 422 9.52 10.81 3.87
CA PHE A 422 8.80 10.61 5.11
C PHE A 422 9.74 10.09 6.19
N VAL A 423 9.31 10.15 7.44
CA VAL A 423 10.13 9.71 8.57
C VAL A 423 9.62 8.35 9.05
N ALA A 424 10.52 7.37 9.03
CA ALA A 424 10.29 5.97 9.37
C ALA A 424 11.14 5.57 10.60
N ASN A 425 10.51 5.23 11.72
CA ASN A 425 11.16 4.95 13.01
C ASN A 425 12.18 6.04 13.41
N GLY A 426 11.84 7.31 13.14
CA GLY A 426 12.71 8.44 13.43
C GLY A 426 13.80 8.72 12.39
N ILE A 427 13.94 7.91 11.34
CA ILE A 427 14.93 8.10 10.27
C ILE A 427 14.23 8.67 9.03
N LEU A 428 14.80 9.70 8.41
CA LEU A 428 14.28 10.28 7.17
C LEU A 428 14.60 9.38 5.95
N VAL A 429 13.57 8.98 5.21
CA VAL A 429 13.64 8.10 4.03
C VAL A 429 12.85 8.68 2.86
N HIS A 430 13.09 8.17 1.64
CA HIS A 430 12.50 8.67 0.39
C HIS A 430 11.33 7.78 -0.10
N ASN A 431 10.29 8.33 -0.74
CA ASN A 431 9.19 7.55 -1.35
C ASN A 431 9.55 6.96 -2.75
N CYS A 432 8.87 5.92 -3.22
CA CYS A 432 9.23 5.28 -4.49
C CYS A 432 8.45 5.76 -5.72
N SER A 433 9.07 5.61 -6.90
CA SER A 433 8.54 6.05 -8.20
C SER A 433 8.40 4.89 -9.20
N GLU A 434 7.32 4.90 -10.00
CA GLU A 434 7.15 4.00 -11.15
C GLU A 434 7.54 4.74 -12.45
N TYR A 435 8.78 4.56 -12.89
CA TYR A 435 9.30 5.13 -14.15
C TYR A 435 10.24 4.12 -14.83
N ILE A 436 10.05 3.88 -16.13
CA ILE A 436 10.85 2.94 -16.93
C ILE A 436 12.00 3.71 -17.59
N PHE A 437 12.95 4.13 -16.78
CA PHE A 437 14.27 4.58 -17.20
C PHE A 437 15.23 4.44 -16.01
N LEU A 438 16.40 5.07 -16.04
CA LEU A 438 17.32 5.05 -14.91
C LEU A 438 16.70 5.69 -13.66
N ASN A 439 17.06 5.21 -12.47
CA ASN A 439 16.53 5.76 -11.22
C ASN A 439 16.74 7.29 -11.15
N TRP A 440 15.81 7.99 -10.49
CA TRP A 440 15.86 9.46 -10.31
C TRP A 440 15.72 10.28 -11.59
N THR A 441 15.51 9.68 -12.75
CA THR A 441 15.19 10.47 -13.95
C THR A 441 13.69 10.80 -13.99
N SER A 442 13.32 11.82 -14.74
CA SER A 442 11.93 12.24 -14.96
C SER A 442 11.68 12.50 -16.44
N CYS A 443 10.41 12.61 -16.86
CA CYS A 443 10.06 12.70 -18.26
C CYS A 443 9.04 13.82 -18.52
N ASN A 444 9.34 14.71 -19.44
CA ASN A 444 8.38 15.71 -19.93
C ASN A 444 7.48 15.04 -20.98
N LEU A 445 6.17 15.00 -20.74
CA LEU A 445 5.19 14.35 -21.62
C LEU A 445 4.42 15.36 -22.46
N ALA A 446 4.16 15.02 -23.72
CA ALA A 446 3.26 15.76 -24.61
C ALA A 446 2.60 14.79 -25.60
N SER A 447 1.43 15.17 -26.14
CA SER A 447 0.72 14.33 -27.10
C SER A 447 0.12 15.14 -28.23
N ILE A 448 0.35 14.68 -29.47
CA ILE A 448 -0.17 15.28 -30.71
C ILE A 448 -1.53 14.64 -31.06
N ASN A 449 -2.54 15.43 -31.41
CA ASN A 449 -3.83 14.91 -31.88
C ASN A 449 -3.73 14.52 -33.38
N LEU A 450 -3.67 13.23 -33.69
CA LEU A 450 -3.46 12.74 -35.06
C LEU A 450 -4.58 13.13 -36.03
N LEU A 451 -5.82 13.24 -35.54
CA LEU A 451 -6.97 13.54 -36.39
C LEU A 451 -6.91 14.95 -37.00
N LYS A 452 -6.12 15.87 -36.43
CA LYS A 452 -5.91 17.23 -36.96
C LYS A 452 -5.07 17.26 -38.24
N PHE A 453 -4.41 16.16 -38.59
CA PHE A 453 -3.59 16.04 -39.79
C PHE A 453 -4.31 15.27 -40.90
N LEU A 454 -5.55 14.81 -40.69
CA LEU A 454 -6.35 14.21 -41.73
C LEU A 454 -7.00 15.31 -42.58
N LYS A 455 -6.72 15.31 -43.88
CA LYS A 455 -7.34 16.23 -44.85
C LYS A 455 -8.69 15.69 -45.31
N GLU A 456 -9.51 16.56 -45.92
CA GLU A 456 -10.84 16.20 -46.41
C GLU A 456 -10.82 15.11 -47.50
N ASP A 457 -9.74 15.02 -48.27
CA ASP A 457 -9.52 13.98 -49.28
C ASP A 457 -9.08 12.63 -48.67
N GLY A 458 -8.86 12.56 -47.36
CA GLY A 458 -8.39 11.40 -46.62
C GLY A 458 -6.88 11.22 -46.60
N SER A 459 -6.09 12.13 -47.19
CA SER A 459 -4.63 12.11 -47.10
C SER A 459 -4.16 12.67 -45.74
N PHE A 460 -2.95 12.26 -45.33
CA PHE A 460 -2.33 12.71 -44.08
C PHE A 460 -1.36 13.87 -44.35
N ASP A 461 -1.48 14.98 -43.61
CA ASP A 461 -0.63 16.15 -43.75
C ASP A 461 0.75 15.93 -43.09
N ILE A 462 1.63 15.25 -43.83
CA ILE A 462 3.00 14.94 -43.42
C ILE A 462 3.80 16.20 -43.07
N PRO A 463 3.84 17.27 -43.90
CA PRO A 463 4.57 18.49 -43.55
C PRO A 463 4.11 19.14 -42.24
N ALA A 464 2.79 19.29 -42.04
CA ALA A 464 2.25 19.86 -40.81
C ALA A 464 2.54 18.99 -39.58
N PHE A 465 2.47 17.66 -39.74
CA PHE A 465 2.79 16.71 -38.68
C PHE A 465 4.25 16.79 -38.24
N ILE A 466 5.18 16.77 -39.21
CA ILE A 466 6.62 16.95 -38.94
C ILE A 466 6.88 18.28 -38.25
N HIS A 467 6.29 19.38 -38.75
CA HIS A 467 6.47 20.69 -38.15
C HIS A 467 5.99 20.71 -36.69
N THR A 468 4.82 20.13 -36.41
CA THR A 468 4.25 20.06 -35.06
C THR A 468 5.11 19.20 -34.14
N ALA A 469 5.53 18.02 -34.60
CA ALA A 469 6.42 17.14 -33.84
C ALA A 469 7.73 17.83 -33.47
N ARG A 470 8.34 18.57 -34.41
CA ARG A 470 9.55 19.37 -34.16
C ARG A 470 9.31 20.47 -33.12
N THR A 471 8.25 21.24 -33.28
CA THR A 471 7.94 22.37 -32.38
C THR A 471 7.64 21.90 -30.95
N VAL A 472 6.84 20.84 -30.80
CA VAL A 472 6.51 20.27 -29.49
C VAL A 472 7.75 19.65 -28.85
N PHE A 473 8.54 18.88 -29.60
CA PHE A 473 9.76 18.25 -29.08
C PHE A 473 10.80 19.29 -28.62
N LEU A 474 11.02 20.34 -29.42
CA LEU A 474 11.90 21.45 -29.04
C LEU A 474 11.42 22.12 -27.75
N SER A 475 10.11 22.35 -27.63
CA SER A 475 9.51 22.93 -26.43
C SER A 475 9.76 22.03 -25.20
N GLN A 476 9.60 20.71 -25.33
CA GLN A 476 9.88 19.75 -24.27
C GLN A 476 11.36 19.76 -23.85
N ASP A 477 12.30 19.83 -24.80
CA ASP A 477 13.75 19.88 -24.50
C ASP A 477 14.12 21.19 -23.78
N LEU A 478 13.56 22.32 -24.20
CA LEU A 478 13.75 23.61 -23.53
C LEU A 478 13.25 23.58 -22.09
N LEU A 479 12.10 22.93 -21.85
CA LEU A 479 11.53 22.79 -20.51
C LEU A 479 12.44 22.01 -19.56
N ILE A 480 13.23 21.02 -20.02
CA ILE A 480 14.16 20.27 -19.14
C ILE A 480 15.15 21.20 -18.43
N SER A 481 15.62 22.24 -19.13
CA SER A 481 16.61 23.16 -18.60
C SER A 481 16.01 24.22 -17.68
N LYS A 482 14.70 24.48 -17.80
CA LYS A 482 13.97 25.54 -17.08
C LYS A 482 12.99 25.00 -16.03
N ALA A 483 12.74 23.70 -16.01
CA ALA A 483 11.87 23.07 -15.04
C ALA A 483 12.52 23.06 -13.65
N ASP A 484 11.68 23.34 -12.65
CA ASP A 484 11.98 23.02 -11.27
C ASP A 484 11.59 21.56 -11.01
N TYR A 485 12.46 20.85 -10.32
CA TYR A 485 12.25 19.46 -9.96
C TYR A 485 12.06 19.35 -8.45
N PRO A 486 11.18 18.44 -7.97
CA PRO A 486 10.89 18.30 -6.55
C PRO A 486 12.09 17.81 -5.73
N HIS A 487 13.13 17.26 -6.40
CA HIS A 487 14.35 16.82 -5.74
C HIS A 487 15.60 17.16 -6.58
N PRO A 488 16.71 17.64 -5.98
CA PRO A 488 17.93 18.00 -6.71
C PRO A 488 18.54 16.85 -7.50
N LYS A 489 18.47 15.62 -6.96
CA LYS A 489 18.94 14.42 -7.66
C LYS A 489 18.10 14.12 -8.90
N ILE A 490 16.80 14.44 -8.86
CA ILE A 490 15.94 14.33 -10.03
C ILE A 490 16.33 15.36 -11.08
N ALA A 491 16.61 16.59 -10.66
CA ALA A 491 17.08 17.63 -11.56
C ALA A 491 18.41 17.23 -12.23
N GLU A 492 19.36 16.74 -11.46
CA GLU A 492 20.68 16.33 -11.94
C GLU A 492 20.57 15.17 -12.95
N GLU A 493 19.93 14.06 -12.57
CA GLU A 493 19.82 12.88 -13.42
C GLU A 493 18.95 13.17 -14.66
N THR A 494 17.85 13.92 -14.52
CA THR A 494 17.05 14.33 -15.68
C THR A 494 17.85 15.22 -16.63
N LYS A 495 18.71 16.12 -16.13
CA LYS A 495 19.60 16.94 -16.99
C LYS A 495 20.72 16.13 -17.63
N LYS A 496 21.19 15.04 -17.00
CA LYS A 496 22.20 14.13 -17.56
C LYS A 496 21.70 13.35 -18.78
N TYR A 497 20.46 12.87 -18.75
CA TYR A 497 19.91 12.03 -19.84
C TYR A 497 18.89 12.75 -20.73
N ARG A 498 18.33 13.87 -20.27
CA ARG A 498 17.41 14.74 -20.99
C ARG A 498 16.22 13.98 -21.61
N THR A 499 15.58 13.13 -20.82
CA THR A 499 14.51 12.23 -21.24
C THR A 499 13.20 12.97 -21.57
N ILE A 500 12.66 12.67 -22.75
CA ILE A 500 11.40 13.22 -23.28
C ILE A 500 10.43 12.07 -23.61
N GLY A 501 9.14 12.36 -23.51
CA GLY A 501 8.07 11.46 -23.92
C GLY A 501 7.09 12.19 -24.84
N LEU A 502 7.50 12.37 -26.09
CA LEU A 502 6.58 12.78 -27.15
C LEU A 502 5.71 11.58 -27.55
N GLY A 503 4.42 11.79 -27.64
CA GLY A 503 3.45 10.80 -28.08
C GLY A 503 2.33 11.41 -28.90
N TYR A 504 1.25 10.66 -29.05
CA TYR A 504 0.04 11.09 -29.75
C TYR A 504 -1.22 10.60 -29.07
N THR A 505 -2.36 11.15 -29.48
CA THR A 505 -3.71 10.68 -29.17
C THR A 505 -4.49 10.53 -30.48
N ASN A 506 -5.69 9.94 -30.41
CA ASN A 506 -6.63 9.87 -31.53
C ASN A 506 -6.26 8.87 -32.64
N LEU A 507 -5.42 7.87 -32.38
CA LEU A 507 -5.09 6.87 -33.40
C LEU A 507 -6.33 6.05 -33.83
N GLY A 508 -7.12 5.57 -32.88
CA GLY A 508 -8.34 4.82 -33.19
C GLY A 508 -9.37 5.66 -33.98
N ALA A 509 -9.48 6.94 -33.65
CA ALA A 509 -10.33 7.89 -34.38
C ALA A 509 -9.81 8.14 -35.81
N LEU A 510 -8.50 8.32 -36.00
CA LEU A 510 -7.91 8.48 -37.34
C LEU A 510 -8.20 7.25 -38.22
N ILE A 511 -7.96 6.04 -37.70
CA ILE A 511 -8.19 4.79 -38.41
C ILE A 511 -9.68 4.65 -38.78
N MET A 512 -10.59 4.91 -37.84
CA MET A 512 -12.03 4.89 -38.08
C MET A 512 -12.45 5.91 -39.15
N ALA A 513 -11.94 7.15 -39.09
CA ALA A 513 -12.25 8.21 -40.05
C ALA A 513 -11.83 7.84 -41.49
N LEU A 514 -10.76 7.06 -41.63
CA LEU A 514 -10.29 6.54 -42.91
C LEU A 514 -11.14 5.38 -43.44
N GLY A 515 -12.12 4.89 -42.67
CA GLY A 515 -12.94 3.74 -43.03
C GLY A 515 -12.24 2.41 -42.82
N LEU A 516 -11.20 2.36 -41.97
CA LEU A 516 -10.41 1.16 -41.72
C LEU A 516 -10.83 0.47 -40.41
N PRO A 517 -10.90 -0.87 -40.37
CA PRO A 517 -11.00 -1.61 -39.12
C PRO A 517 -9.72 -1.44 -38.29
N TYR A 518 -9.86 -1.12 -37.01
CA TYR A 518 -8.70 -1.02 -36.10
C TYR A 518 -7.89 -2.33 -36.05
N ASP A 519 -8.56 -3.47 -36.21
CA ASP A 519 -7.95 -4.80 -36.21
C ASP A 519 -7.51 -5.30 -37.61
N SER A 520 -7.18 -4.41 -38.54
CA SER A 520 -6.67 -4.75 -39.89
C SER A 520 -5.15 -4.67 -39.99
N ASP A 521 -4.54 -5.32 -40.99
CA ASP A 521 -3.10 -5.21 -41.25
C ASP A 521 -2.74 -3.80 -41.74
N GLU A 522 -3.58 -3.22 -42.61
CA GLU A 522 -3.40 -1.88 -43.17
C GLU A 522 -3.39 -0.79 -42.08
N ALA A 523 -4.29 -0.92 -41.10
CA ALA A 523 -4.35 -0.02 -39.95
C ALA A 523 -3.09 -0.09 -39.08
N ARG A 524 -2.52 -1.30 -38.92
CA ARG A 524 -1.27 -1.51 -38.16
C ARG A 524 -0.07 -0.93 -38.90
N ASP A 525 0.02 -1.13 -40.21
CA ASP A 525 1.08 -0.57 -41.06
C ASP A 525 1.01 0.97 -41.11
N LEU A 526 -0.20 1.54 -41.12
CA LEU A 526 -0.41 2.99 -40.98
C LEU A 526 0.06 3.50 -39.62
N ALA A 527 -0.38 2.87 -38.53
CA ALA A 527 0.02 3.25 -37.18
C ALA A 527 1.54 3.17 -36.97
N ALA A 528 2.17 2.10 -37.50
CA ALA A 528 3.61 1.93 -37.49
C ALA A 528 4.32 3.06 -38.24
N SER A 529 3.84 3.42 -39.44
CA SER A 529 4.42 4.48 -40.28
C SER A 529 4.34 5.86 -39.61
N ILE A 530 3.18 6.22 -39.04
CA ILE A 530 2.99 7.48 -38.31
C ILE A 530 3.91 7.53 -37.07
N THR A 531 3.98 6.43 -36.32
CA THR A 531 4.82 6.35 -35.11
C THR A 531 6.30 6.46 -35.47
N ALA A 532 6.73 5.76 -36.53
CA ALA A 532 8.10 5.83 -37.03
C ALA A 532 8.46 7.24 -37.49
N LEU A 533 7.57 7.92 -38.21
CA LEU A 533 7.78 9.29 -38.65
C LEU A 533 7.91 10.26 -37.47
N MET A 534 7.05 10.14 -36.45
CA MET A 534 7.10 10.97 -35.25
C MET A 534 8.42 10.78 -34.50
N THR A 535 8.79 9.54 -34.21
CA THR A 535 10.00 9.22 -33.44
C THR A 535 11.27 9.55 -34.21
N GLY A 536 11.31 9.25 -35.51
CA GLY A 536 12.41 9.64 -36.38
C GLY A 536 12.59 11.16 -36.41
N THR A 537 11.49 11.91 -36.54
CA THR A 537 11.52 13.37 -36.51
C THR A 537 12.05 13.92 -35.18
N ALA A 538 11.65 13.31 -34.06
CA ALA A 538 12.12 13.68 -32.73
C ALA A 538 13.63 13.42 -32.57
N TYR A 539 14.13 12.25 -32.95
CA TYR A 539 15.56 11.95 -32.89
C TYR A 539 16.39 12.75 -33.87
N LYS A 540 15.86 13.04 -35.07
CA LYS A 540 16.51 13.91 -36.05
C LYS A 540 16.73 15.29 -35.43
N LEU A 541 15.67 15.87 -34.87
CA LEU A 541 15.77 17.15 -34.19
C LEU A 541 16.70 17.08 -32.96
N SER A 542 16.70 15.97 -32.22
CA SER A 542 17.64 15.76 -31.12
C SER A 542 19.10 15.80 -31.58
N ALA A 543 19.43 15.20 -32.73
CA ALA A 543 20.77 15.25 -33.32
C ALA A 543 21.10 16.65 -33.88
N GLU A 544 20.13 17.33 -34.49
CA GLU A 544 20.29 18.74 -34.92
C GLU A 544 20.60 19.65 -33.72
N ILE A 545 19.90 19.49 -32.59
CA ILE A 545 20.18 20.25 -31.37
C ILE A 545 21.57 19.89 -30.83
N ALA A 546 21.96 18.61 -30.87
CA ALA A 546 23.28 18.17 -30.46
C ALA A 546 24.40 18.82 -31.31
N SER A 547 24.18 19.01 -32.62
CA SER A 547 25.13 19.72 -33.49
C SER A 547 25.39 21.18 -33.07
N LYS A 548 24.49 21.78 -32.30
CA LYS A 548 24.58 23.18 -31.83
C LYS A 548 24.96 23.31 -30.37
N LEU A 549 24.44 22.42 -29.50
CA LEU A 549 24.55 22.52 -28.04
C LEU A 549 25.32 21.34 -27.41
N GLY A 550 25.82 20.42 -28.23
CA GLY A 550 26.40 19.15 -27.80
C GLY A 550 25.34 18.10 -27.45
N PRO A 551 25.70 16.80 -27.44
CA PRO A 551 24.79 15.72 -27.05
C PRO A 551 24.42 15.79 -25.55
N PHE A 552 23.57 14.87 -25.07
CA PHE A 552 23.30 14.77 -23.64
C PHE A 552 24.59 14.41 -22.87
N PRO A 553 24.77 14.86 -21.62
CA PRO A 553 26.01 14.67 -20.87
C PRO A 553 26.58 13.24 -20.81
N GLU A 554 25.71 12.23 -20.71
CA GLU A 554 26.11 10.82 -20.64
C GLU A 554 26.23 10.12 -22.01
N TYR A 555 26.18 10.88 -23.13
CA TYR A 555 26.14 10.30 -24.48
C TYR A 555 27.41 9.55 -24.83
N GLU A 556 28.61 10.11 -24.62
CA GLU A 556 29.86 9.45 -25.01
C GLU A 556 30.01 8.06 -24.38
N LYS A 557 29.62 7.93 -23.12
CA LYS A 557 29.59 6.66 -22.40
C LYS A 557 28.61 5.65 -23.01
N ASN A 558 27.53 6.13 -23.61
CA ASN A 558 26.44 5.32 -24.16
C ASN A 558 26.35 5.39 -25.69
N LYS A 559 27.38 5.89 -26.38
CA LYS A 559 27.37 6.11 -27.82
C LYS A 559 27.02 4.84 -28.58
N GLU A 560 27.68 3.74 -28.26
CA GLU A 560 27.44 2.43 -28.86
C GLU A 560 26.02 1.91 -28.59
N PRO A 561 25.55 1.76 -27.33
CA PRO A 561 24.16 1.37 -27.05
C PRO A 561 23.09 2.27 -27.70
N MET A 562 23.32 3.59 -27.71
CA MET A 562 22.41 4.55 -28.33
C MET A 562 22.31 4.31 -29.84
N MET A 563 23.45 4.20 -30.53
CA MET A 563 23.48 3.95 -31.98
C MET A 563 22.92 2.56 -32.34
N GLU A 564 23.15 1.54 -31.51
CA GLU A 564 22.53 0.22 -31.67
C GLU A 564 21.00 0.33 -31.71
N VAL A 565 20.40 1.00 -30.71
CA VAL A 565 18.95 1.19 -30.61
C VAL A 565 18.40 2.05 -31.75
N ILE A 566 19.11 3.09 -32.18
CA ILE A 566 18.73 3.91 -33.33
C ILE A 566 18.69 3.07 -34.62
N ASN A 567 19.67 2.20 -34.84
CA ASN A 567 19.66 1.28 -35.97
C ASN A 567 18.54 0.26 -35.87
N MET A 568 18.23 -0.25 -34.67
CA MET A 568 17.08 -1.14 -34.45
C MET A 568 15.74 -0.47 -34.82
N HIS A 569 15.55 0.80 -34.47
CA HIS A 569 14.37 1.57 -34.87
C HIS A 569 14.29 1.70 -36.41
N ARG A 570 15.40 2.07 -37.07
CA ARG A 570 15.48 2.17 -38.53
C ARG A 570 15.20 0.83 -39.21
N ASP A 571 15.83 -0.25 -38.74
CA ASP A 571 15.68 -1.58 -39.35
C ASP A 571 14.28 -2.15 -39.18
N ALA A 572 13.55 -1.77 -38.13
CA ALA A 572 12.16 -2.16 -37.93
C ALA A 572 11.24 -1.68 -39.06
N LEU A 573 11.57 -0.58 -39.77
CA LEU A 573 10.81 -0.11 -40.94
C LEU A 573 10.76 -1.13 -42.08
N ARG A 574 11.72 -2.05 -42.17
CA ARG A 574 11.74 -3.11 -43.21
C ARG A 574 10.57 -4.08 -43.07
N ASN A 575 9.97 -4.16 -41.88
CA ASN A 575 8.85 -5.03 -41.59
C ASN A 575 7.49 -4.37 -41.80
N VAL A 576 7.45 -3.05 -42.05
CA VAL A 576 6.21 -2.31 -42.31
C VAL A 576 5.86 -2.43 -43.79
N LYS A 577 4.66 -2.93 -44.09
CA LYS A 577 4.22 -3.09 -45.48
C LYS A 577 3.63 -1.79 -46.00
N GLU A 578 3.85 -1.54 -47.28
CA GLU A 578 3.23 -0.43 -48.00
C GLU A 578 1.79 -0.78 -48.37
N ASN A 579 0.88 0.17 -48.15
CA ASN A 579 -0.51 0.15 -48.58
C ASN A 579 -0.95 1.58 -48.99
N GLU A 580 -2.18 1.70 -49.47
CA GLU A 580 -2.71 2.96 -49.99
C GLU A 580 -2.78 4.11 -48.96
N PHE A 581 -2.83 3.79 -47.66
CA PHE A 581 -2.99 4.78 -46.59
C PHE A 581 -1.67 5.23 -45.98
N ASN A 582 -0.61 4.44 -46.10
CA ASN A 582 0.66 4.71 -45.43
C ASN A 582 1.85 4.96 -46.36
N LYS A 583 1.72 4.74 -47.67
CA LYS A 583 2.83 4.82 -48.64
C LYS A 583 3.71 6.06 -48.48
N GLU A 584 3.12 7.25 -48.57
CA GLU A 584 3.85 8.52 -48.49
C GLU A 584 4.45 8.75 -47.10
N ILE A 585 3.73 8.33 -46.05
CA ILE A 585 4.18 8.46 -44.65
C ILE A 585 5.39 7.55 -44.43
N LEU A 586 5.35 6.32 -44.93
CA LEU A 586 6.39 5.30 -44.80
C LEU A 586 7.64 5.69 -45.58
N GLU A 587 7.48 6.18 -46.81
CA GLU A 587 8.59 6.71 -47.62
C GLU A 587 9.29 7.84 -46.88
N ARG A 588 8.52 8.82 -46.39
CA ARG A 588 9.10 9.93 -45.63
C ARG A 588 9.72 9.48 -44.31
N ALA A 589 9.13 8.50 -43.63
CA ALA A 589 9.71 7.94 -42.40
C ALA A 589 11.07 7.28 -42.67
N LYS A 590 11.22 6.52 -43.77
CA LYS A 590 12.50 5.90 -44.17
C LYS A 590 13.59 6.96 -44.39
N GLU A 591 13.29 8.00 -45.16
CA GLU A 591 14.22 9.12 -45.38
C GLU A 591 14.64 9.78 -44.07
N VAL A 592 13.68 10.08 -43.18
CA VAL A 592 13.96 10.70 -41.89
C VAL A 592 14.86 9.80 -41.04
N TRP A 593 14.66 8.48 -41.03
CA TRP A 593 15.50 7.56 -40.26
C TRP A 593 16.90 7.39 -40.84
N ASP A 594 17.07 7.49 -42.16
CA ASP A 594 18.39 7.55 -42.79
C ASP A 594 19.14 8.83 -42.35
N GLU A 595 18.47 9.97 -42.35
CA GLU A 595 19.00 11.25 -41.84
C GLU A 595 19.32 11.19 -40.33
N VAL A 596 18.50 10.48 -39.53
CA VAL A 596 18.74 10.28 -38.09
C VAL A 596 20.06 9.55 -37.84
N VAL A 597 20.32 8.48 -38.60
CA VAL A 597 21.57 7.71 -38.47
C VAL A 597 22.76 8.57 -38.86
N GLU A 598 22.70 9.25 -40.02
CA GLU A 598 23.78 10.11 -40.50
C GLU A 598 24.12 11.22 -39.49
N LEU A 599 23.10 11.94 -39.00
CA LEU A 599 23.29 13.01 -38.02
C LEU A 599 23.73 12.46 -36.66
N GLY A 600 23.20 11.31 -36.25
CA GLY A 600 23.54 10.66 -34.99
C GLY A 600 25.00 10.20 -34.95
N GLU A 601 25.52 9.64 -36.04
CA GLU A 601 26.94 9.26 -36.16
C GLU A 601 27.86 10.48 -36.09
N LYS A 602 27.43 11.60 -36.70
CA LYS A 602 28.23 12.82 -36.81
C LYS A 602 28.23 13.69 -35.54
N TYR A 603 27.08 13.82 -34.88
CA TYR A 603 26.88 14.81 -33.82
C TYR A 603 26.38 14.21 -32.49
N GLY A 604 25.96 12.95 -32.48
CA GLY A 604 25.26 12.34 -31.36
C GLY A 604 23.84 12.89 -31.15
N PHE A 605 23.28 12.65 -29.97
CA PHE A 605 21.89 13.02 -29.65
C PHE A 605 21.80 13.88 -28.41
N ARG A 606 20.87 14.83 -28.39
CA ARG A 606 20.61 15.69 -27.24
C ARG A 606 19.77 15.01 -26.16
N ASN A 607 19.06 13.93 -26.47
CA ASN A 607 18.10 13.28 -25.59
C ASN A 607 18.29 11.75 -25.63
N ALA A 608 18.40 11.12 -24.47
CA ALA A 608 18.56 9.66 -24.37
C ALA A 608 17.27 8.89 -24.70
N GLN A 609 16.10 9.50 -24.42
CA GLN A 609 14.78 8.98 -24.77
C GLN A 609 13.95 10.13 -25.35
N SER A 610 13.19 9.85 -26.41
CA SER A 610 12.44 10.89 -27.14
C SER A 610 10.93 10.68 -27.14
N THR A 611 10.44 9.45 -27.01
CA THR A 611 9.04 9.10 -27.26
C THR A 611 8.46 8.11 -26.25
N VAL A 612 7.23 8.38 -25.81
CA VAL A 612 6.43 7.58 -24.87
C VAL A 612 4.96 7.76 -25.24
N LEU A 613 4.20 6.67 -25.29
CA LEU A 613 2.73 6.77 -25.40
C LEU A 613 2.12 6.73 -24.00
N ALA A 614 1.83 7.91 -23.48
CA ALA A 614 1.23 8.11 -22.16
C ALA A 614 -0.29 7.86 -22.19
N PRO A 615 -0.93 7.61 -21.03
CA PRO A 615 -2.38 7.64 -20.96
C PRO A 615 -2.84 9.10 -21.09
N THR A 616 -3.59 9.40 -22.16
CA THR A 616 -4.03 10.76 -22.47
C THR A 616 -5.40 11.09 -21.87
N GLY A 617 -5.81 10.38 -20.82
CA GLY A 617 -7.19 10.39 -20.30
C GLY A 617 -7.77 11.78 -20.03
N THR A 618 -6.99 12.72 -19.47
CA THR A 618 -7.46 14.10 -19.23
C THR A 618 -7.27 14.99 -20.46
N ILE A 619 -6.07 14.98 -21.05
CA ILE A 619 -5.71 15.89 -22.14
C ILE A 619 -6.47 15.59 -23.44
N SER A 620 -6.87 14.34 -23.68
CA SER A 620 -7.71 13.99 -24.83
C SER A 620 -9.03 14.74 -24.82
N PHE A 621 -9.63 14.98 -23.65
CA PHE A 621 -10.83 15.82 -23.57
C PHE A 621 -10.54 17.28 -23.93
N MET A 622 -9.41 17.83 -23.50
CA MET A 622 -9.00 19.20 -23.83
C MET A 622 -8.66 19.37 -25.31
N LEU A 623 -8.23 18.29 -25.98
CA LEU A 623 -7.88 18.27 -27.40
C LEU A 623 -9.06 17.88 -28.31
N ASP A 624 -10.27 17.74 -27.76
CA ASP A 624 -11.44 17.19 -28.46
C ASP A 624 -11.15 15.86 -29.18
N ALA A 625 -10.42 14.96 -28.51
CA ALA A 625 -10.09 13.64 -29.01
C ALA A 625 -11.16 12.61 -28.64
N ASP A 626 -11.62 11.84 -29.62
CA ASP A 626 -12.58 10.75 -29.44
C ASP A 626 -11.91 9.52 -28.82
N THR A 627 -10.63 9.27 -29.13
CA THR A 627 -9.86 8.13 -28.63
C THR A 627 -8.57 8.57 -27.94
N THR A 628 -8.16 7.83 -26.90
CA THR A 628 -7.03 8.18 -26.03
C THR A 628 -5.76 7.46 -26.45
N GLY A 629 -4.69 8.19 -26.73
CA GLY A 629 -3.39 7.58 -27.03
C GLY A 629 -3.45 6.71 -28.30
N ILE A 630 -2.96 5.47 -28.14
CA ILE A 630 -3.07 4.38 -29.11
C ILE A 630 -4.41 3.63 -29.04
N GLU A 631 -5.24 3.86 -28.02
CA GLU A 631 -6.46 3.08 -27.79
C GLU A 631 -7.43 3.17 -28.99
N PRO A 632 -8.13 2.07 -29.34
CA PRO A 632 -9.37 2.21 -30.10
C PRO A 632 -10.42 2.89 -29.22
N ASP A 633 -11.58 3.23 -29.80
CA ASP A 633 -12.65 3.73 -28.96
C ASP A 633 -13.09 2.66 -27.96
N PHE A 634 -13.37 3.09 -26.73
CA PHE A 634 -13.89 2.23 -25.69
C PHE A 634 -15.31 1.76 -26.06
N ALA A 635 -16.15 2.71 -26.48
CA ALA A 635 -17.49 2.50 -27.02
C ALA A 635 -17.91 3.76 -27.80
N LEU A 636 -18.64 3.58 -28.91
CA LEU A 636 -19.12 4.69 -29.74
C LEU A 636 -20.03 5.67 -28.98
N VAL A 637 -20.73 5.18 -27.96
CA VAL A 637 -21.48 6.00 -27.00
C VAL A 637 -21.04 5.60 -25.59
N LYS A 638 -20.52 6.57 -24.84
CA LYS A 638 -19.91 6.35 -23.53
C LYS A 638 -20.44 7.33 -22.48
N MET A 639 -20.64 6.83 -21.27
CA MET A 639 -21.08 7.59 -20.11
C MET A 639 -19.90 7.81 -19.16
N LYS A 640 -19.54 9.08 -18.93
CA LYS A 640 -18.49 9.46 -17.98
C LYS A 640 -19.11 9.93 -16.67
N GLN A 641 -18.67 9.36 -15.56
CA GLN A 641 -19.11 9.81 -14.23
C GLN A 641 -18.40 11.12 -13.86
N LEU A 642 -19.15 12.12 -13.38
CA LEU A 642 -18.62 13.42 -13.00
C LEU A 642 -18.24 13.47 -11.51
N ALA A 643 -17.18 14.23 -11.19
CA ALA A 643 -16.81 14.53 -9.81
C ALA A 643 -17.91 15.39 -9.17
N GLY A 644 -18.72 14.79 -8.29
CA GLY A 644 -19.95 15.39 -7.74
C GLY A 644 -21.21 14.56 -7.96
N GLY A 645 -21.13 13.48 -8.75
CA GLY A 645 -22.28 12.65 -9.12
C GLY A 645 -22.88 13.06 -10.47
N GLY A 646 -23.64 12.15 -11.07
CA GLY A 646 -24.18 12.32 -12.44
C GLY A 646 -23.29 11.73 -13.53
N TYR A 647 -23.83 11.68 -14.75
CA TYR A 647 -23.17 11.11 -15.93
C TYR A 647 -23.25 12.07 -17.11
N MET A 648 -22.15 12.20 -17.84
CA MET A 648 -22.09 12.89 -19.12
C MET A 648 -22.08 11.86 -20.26
N LYS A 649 -23.05 11.94 -21.17
CA LYS A 649 -23.09 11.14 -22.39
C LYS A 649 -22.15 11.75 -23.42
N ILE A 650 -21.26 10.94 -23.98
CA ILE A 650 -20.33 11.30 -25.03
C ILE A 650 -20.63 10.39 -26.22
N VAL A 651 -21.01 10.99 -27.34
CA VAL A 651 -21.21 10.31 -28.61
C VAL A 651 -19.98 10.56 -29.47
N ASN A 652 -19.43 9.51 -30.06
CA ASN A 652 -18.25 9.57 -30.91
C ASN A 652 -18.53 10.45 -32.14
N LYS A 653 -17.66 11.44 -32.37
CA LYS A 653 -17.82 12.41 -33.47
C LYS A 653 -17.18 11.95 -34.78
N THR A 654 -16.45 10.85 -34.76
CA THR A 654 -15.75 10.25 -35.91
C THR A 654 -16.66 9.38 -36.77
N VAL A 655 -17.72 8.78 -36.20
CA VAL A 655 -18.66 7.89 -36.95
C VAL A 655 -19.21 8.54 -38.23
N PRO A 656 -19.69 9.81 -38.24
CA PRO A 656 -20.17 10.45 -39.47
C PRO A 656 -19.08 10.57 -40.55
N LEU A 657 -17.83 10.85 -40.17
CA LEU A 657 -16.70 10.96 -41.11
C LEU A 657 -16.42 9.62 -41.78
N ALA A 658 -16.39 8.55 -40.99
CA ALA A 658 -16.20 7.19 -41.46
C ALA A 658 -17.31 6.77 -42.45
N LEU A 659 -18.57 7.02 -42.10
CA LEU A 659 -19.70 6.69 -42.98
C LEU A 659 -19.65 7.47 -44.30
N LYS A 660 -19.31 8.76 -44.26
CA LYS A 660 -19.12 9.55 -45.49
C LYS A 660 -18.01 8.96 -46.36
N ARG A 661 -16.89 8.55 -45.75
CA ARG A 661 -15.77 7.92 -46.44
C ARG A 661 -16.14 6.57 -47.08
N LEU A 662 -16.98 5.79 -46.41
CA LEU A 662 -17.50 4.50 -46.88
C LEU A 662 -18.62 4.65 -47.94
N GLY A 663 -18.96 5.88 -48.35
CA GLY A 663 -19.88 6.16 -49.45
C GLY A 663 -21.36 6.18 -49.09
N TYR A 664 -21.72 6.34 -47.81
CA TYR A 664 -23.12 6.48 -47.40
C TYR A 664 -23.65 7.89 -47.73
N ALA A 665 -24.92 7.97 -48.13
CA ALA A 665 -25.60 9.25 -48.38
C ALA A 665 -25.92 9.98 -47.07
N GLU A 666 -26.01 11.31 -47.10
CA GLU A 666 -26.28 12.16 -45.91
C GLU A 666 -27.52 11.72 -45.11
N GLU A 667 -28.60 11.31 -45.78
CA GLU A 667 -29.81 10.82 -45.10
C GLU A 667 -29.57 9.46 -44.40
N GLN A 668 -28.80 8.55 -45.02
CA GLN A 668 -28.43 7.27 -44.38
C GLN A 668 -27.55 7.51 -43.15
N ILE A 669 -26.62 8.48 -43.23
CA ILE A 669 -25.76 8.86 -42.10
C ILE A 669 -26.60 9.38 -40.94
N LYS A 670 -27.57 10.29 -41.20
CA LYS A 670 -28.48 10.79 -40.18
C LYS A 670 -29.27 9.68 -39.50
N ASP A 671 -29.81 8.75 -40.28
CA ASP A 671 -30.55 7.59 -39.76
C ASP A 671 -29.68 6.70 -38.87
N ILE A 672 -28.44 6.40 -39.30
CA ILE A 672 -27.48 5.60 -38.53
C ILE A 672 -27.09 6.30 -37.22
N ILE A 673 -26.80 7.59 -37.26
CA ILE A 673 -26.41 8.37 -36.07
C ILE A 673 -27.56 8.46 -35.08
N LYS A 674 -28.79 8.72 -35.56
CA LYS A 674 -29.98 8.73 -34.69
C LYS A 674 -30.17 7.38 -34.00
N HIS A 675 -30.08 6.28 -34.75
CA HIS A 675 -30.16 4.93 -34.20
C HIS A 675 -29.05 4.67 -33.16
N LEU A 676 -27.82 5.10 -33.44
CA LEU A 676 -26.69 4.97 -32.52
C LEU A 676 -26.90 5.76 -31.22
N GLU A 677 -27.45 6.98 -31.30
CA GLU A 677 -27.76 7.78 -30.11
C GLU A 677 -28.85 7.14 -29.24
N GLU A 678 -29.85 6.52 -29.87
CA GLU A 678 -30.97 5.88 -29.17
C GLU A 678 -30.58 4.53 -28.57
N THR A 679 -29.92 3.67 -29.35
CA THR A 679 -29.65 2.26 -28.99
C THR A 679 -28.24 2.02 -28.46
N GLN A 680 -27.30 2.93 -28.72
CA GLN A 680 -25.86 2.78 -28.44
C GLN A 680 -25.21 1.61 -29.20
N ASN A 681 -25.88 1.10 -30.23
CA ASN A 681 -25.45 -0.06 -30.99
C ASN A 681 -25.55 0.20 -32.50
N ILE A 682 -24.40 0.22 -33.17
CA ILE A 682 -24.34 0.43 -34.61
C ILE A 682 -24.64 -0.84 -35.41
N GLU A 683 -24.51 -2.04 -34.82
CA GLU A 683 -24.73 -3.32 -35.51
C GLU A 683 -26.16 -3.49 -36.01
N THR A 684 -27.11 -2.81 -35.36
CA THR A 684 -28.54 -2.87 -35.69
C THR A 684 -29.03 -1.62 -36.41
N ALA A 685 -28.13 -0.72 -36.79
CA ALA A 685 -28.50 0.52 -37.45
C ALA A 685 -29.10 0.27 -38.85
N PRO A 686 -30.10 1.05 -39.28
CA PRO A 686 -30.63 0.95 -40.63
C PRO A 686 -29.55 1.29 -41.66
N HIS A 687 -29.66 0.72 -42.86
CA HIS A 687 -28.75 0.94 -44.00
C HIS A 687 -27.31 0.44 -43.86
N ILE A 688 -26.82 0.18 -42.64
CA ILE A 688 -25.43 -0.24 -42.43
C ILE A 688 -25.16 -1.59 -43.13
N LYS A 689 -24.08 -1.64 -43.91
CA LYS A 689 -23.63 -2.87 -44.56
C LYS A 689 -22.80 -3.69 -43.59
N GLU A 690 -22.99 -5.00 -43.60
CA GLU A 690 -22.27 -5.94 -42.73
C GLU A 690 -20.73 -5.86 -42.93
N GLU A 691 -20.29 -5.67 -44.18
CA GLU A 691 -18.88 -5.51 -44.55
C GLU A 691 -18.21 -4.26 -43.92
N HIS A 692 -19.00 -3.25 -43.53
CA HIS A 692 -18.51 -2.02 -42.93
C HIS A 692 -18.49 -2.04 -41.39
N LEU A 693 -19.18 -3.00 -40.75
CA LEU A 693 -19.23 -3.11 -39.29
C LEU A 693 -17.85 -3.18 -38.60
N PRO A 694 -16.83 -3.89 -39.14
CA PRO A 694 -15.52 -3.96 -38.50
C PRO A 694 -14.83 -2.60 -38.28
N VAL A 695 -15.17 -1.57 -39.06
CA VAL A 695 -14.66 -0.19 -38.91
C VAL A 695 -15.06 0.42 -37.57
N PHE A 696 -16.20 -0.01 -37.03
CA PHE A 696 -16.82 0.55 -35.83
C PHE A 696 -16.66 -0.32 -34.59
N ASP A 697 -15.94 -1.44 -34.70
CA ASP A 697 -15.65 -2.33 -33.58
C ASP A 697 -14.88 -1.56 -32.49
N CYS A 698 -15.37 -1.62 -31.25
CA CYS A 698 -14.79 -0.93 -30.09
C CYS A 698 -14.07 -1.90 -29.16
N ALA A 699 -13.40 -1.38 -28.12
CA ALA A 699 -12.72 -2.20 -27.12
C ALA A 699 -13.66 -3.12 -26.31
N ILE A 700 -14.93 -2.74 -26.18
CA ILE A 700 -15.97 -3.57 -25.56
C ILE A 700 -17.21 -3.65 -26.45
N LYS A 701 -18.03 -4.69 -26.20
CA LYS A 701 -19.26 -4.93 -26.94
C LYS A 701 -20.27 -3.78 -26.73
N PRO A 702 -20.98 -3.34 -27.78
CA PRO A 702 -22.09 -2.41 -27.61
C PRO A 702 -23.29 -3.12 -26.96
N PRO A 703 -24.23 -2.38 -26.36
CA PRO A 703 -25.47 -2.95 -25.82
C PRO A 703 -26.23 -3.83 -26.82
N GLY A 704 -26.42 -5.11 -26.46
CA GLY A 704 -27.12 -6.08 -27.32
C GLY A 704 -26.36 -6.48 -28.60
N GLY A 705 -25.13 -5.99 -28.79
CA GLY A 705 -24.27 -6.37 -29.90
C GLY A 705 -23.35 -7.54 -29.57
N LYS A 706 -22.66 -8.03 -30.61
CA LYS A 706 -21.80 -9.21 -30.53
C LYS A 706 -20.34 -8.89 -30.82
N ARG A 707 -20.06 -7.80 -31.53
CA ARG A 707 -18.73 -7.46 -32.05
C ARG A 707 -17.95 -6.58 -31.08
N TYR A 708 -16.63 -6.77 -31.09
CA TYR A 708 -15.65 -6.02 -30.34
C TYR A 708 -14.26 -6.35 -30.88
N ILE A 709 -13.27 -5.51 -30.60
CA ILE A 709 -11.87 -5.78 -30.94
C ILE A 709 -11.35 -6.87 -30.02
N HIS A 710 -11.01 -8.01 -30.59
CA HIS A 710 -10.43 -9.13 -29.85
C HIS A 710 -9.07 -8.73 -29.23
N TRP A 711 -8.68 -9.35 -28.11
CA TRP A 711 -7.43 -9.01 -27.42
C TRP A 711 -6.19 -9.12 -28.31
N MET A 712 -6.23 -10.07 -29.26
CA MET A 712 -5.17 -10.26 -30.26
C MET A 712 -4.98 -9.01 -31.13
N GLY A 713 -6.06 -8.29 -31.46
CA GLY A 713 -5.97 -7.06 -32.22
C GLY A 713 -5.29 -5.93 -31.46
N HIS A 714 -5.58 -5.82 -30.17
CA HIS A 714 -4.84 -4.91 -29.29
C HIS A 714 -3.34 -5.26 -29.22
N VAL A 715 -3.00 -6.54 -29.07
CA VAL A 715 -1.61 -7.04 -29.05
C VAL A 715 -0.90 -6.70 -30.35
N LYS A 716 -1.49 -7.04 -31.50
CA LYS A 716 -0.89 -6.80 -32.82
C LYS A 716 -0.70 -5.32 -33.11
N MET A 717 -1.65 -4.46 -32.71
CA MET A 717 -1.49 -3.01 -32.88
C MET A 717 -0.35 -2.45 -32.03
N VAL A 718 -0.26 -2.83 -30.75
CA VAL A 718 0.84 -2.38 -29.89
C VAL A 718 2.18 -2.89 -30.42
N ALA A 719 2.25 -4.15 -30.84
CA ALA A 719 3.45 -4.74 -31.42
C ALA A 719 3.90 -4.04 -32.71
N ALA A 720 2.97 -3.57 -33.55
CA ALA A 720 3.30 -2.86 -34.78
C ALA A 720 4.00 -1.52 -34.50
N VAL A 721 3.62 -0.82 -33.43
CA VAL A 721 4.18 0.51 -33.11
C VAL A 721 5.32 0.47 -32.09
N GLN A 722 5.39 -0.57 -31.24
CA GLN A 722 6.36 -0.68 -30.15
C GLN A 722 7.82 -0.53 -30.59
N PRO A 723 8.26 -1.09 -31.75
CA PRO A 723 9.61 -0.90 -32.26
C PRO A 723 9.95 0.53 -32.59
N PHE A 724 8.98 1.46 -32.68
CA PHE A 724 9.20 2.87 -32.97
C PHE A 724 8.99 3.75 -31.74
N ILE A 725 8.79 3.20 -30.55
CA ILE A 725 8.69 3.95 -29.30
C ILE A 725 9.92 3.65 -28.45
N SER A 726 10.65 4.71 -28.08
CA SER A 726 11.88 4.58 -27.28
C SER A 726 11.57 4.17 -25.83
N GLY A 727 10.54 4.76 -25.20
CA GLY A 727 10.08 4.37 -23.86
C GLY A 727 9.00 3.28 -23.87
N GLY A 728 8.08 3.36 -22.90
CA GLY A 728 6.93 2.46 -22.75
C GLY A 728 5.66 2.93 -23.47
N ILE A 729 4.71 2.02 -23.63
CA ILE A 729 3.35 2.30 -24.12
C ILE A 729 2.38 1.99 -22.98
N SER A 730 1.67 3.01 -22.52
CA SER A 730 0.59 2.86 -21.55
C SER A 730 -0.70 2.55 -22.30
N LYS A 731 -1.02 1.26 -22.43
CA LYS A 731 -2.19 0.75 -23.14
C LYS A 731 -2.89 -0.32 -22.30
N THR A 732 -4.21 -0.19 -22.18
CA THR A 732 -5.05 -1.20 -21.55
C THR A 732 -5.41 -2.28 -22.57
N PHE A 733 -5.13 -3.55 -22.27
CA PHE A 733 -5.58 -4.69 -23.08
C PHE A 733 -6.97 -5.12 -22.59
N ASN A 734 -8.00 -4.50 -23.18
CA ASN A 734 -9.39 -4.76 -22.82
C ASN A 734 -9.78 -6.18 -23.24
N MET A 735 -10.49 -6.86 -22.35
CA MET A 735 -10.93 -8.23 -22.50
C MET A 735 -12.37 -8.35 -21.97
N PRO A 736 -13.27 -9.09 -22.64
CA PRO A 736 -14.65 -9.23 -22.19
C PRO A 736 -14.75 -10.05 -20.90
N ASN A 737 -15.89 -9.99 -20.21
CA ASN A 737 -16.08 -10.66 -18.91
C ASN A 737 -15.87 -12.17 -18.98
N GLU A 738 -16.28 -12.80 -20.07
CA GLU A 738 -16.15 -14.24 -20.35
C GLU A 738 -14.72 -14.71 -20.66
N THR A 739 -13.76 -13.79 -20.80
CA THR A 739 -12.36 -14.13 -21.06
C THR A 739 -11.84 -15.08 -19.99
N THR A 740 -11.17 -16.14 -20.39
CA THR A 740 -10.62 -17.17 -19.51
C THR A 740 -9.22 -16.80 -19.00
N VAL A 741 -8.77 -17.47 -17.94
CA VAL A 741 -7.38 -17.35 -17.46
C VAL A 741 -6.38 -17.79 -18.55
N GLN A 742 -6.73 -18.83 -19.32
CA GLN A 742 -5.90 -19.34 -20.43
C GLN A 742 -5.67 -18.26 -21.50
N GLU A 743 -6.69 -17.48 -21.85
CA GLU A 743 -6.54 -16.42 -22.85
C GLU A 743 -5.61 -15.30 -22.37
N ILE A 744 -5.65 -14.94 -21.08
CA ILE A 744 -4.70 -13.97 -20.49
C ILE A 744 -3.28 -14.55 -20.51
N TYR A 745 -3.14 -15.82 -20.16
CA TYR A 745 -1.87 -16.54 -20.22
C TYR A 745 -1.30 -16.53 -21.65
N ASP A 746 -2.10 -16.89 -22.64
CA ASP A 746 -1.71 -16.90 -24.06
C ASP A 746 -1.38 -15.49 -24.58
N ALA A 747 -2.09 -14.47 -24.08
CA ALA A 747 -1.82 -13.09 -24.39
C ALA A 747 -0.44 -12.64 -23.90
N TYR A 748 0.02 -13.11 -22.73
CA TYR A 748 1.37 -12.83 -22.25
C TYR A 748 2.44 -13.43 -23.17
N PHE A 749 2.29 -14.70 -23.59
CA PHE A 749 3.23 -15.32 -24.54
C PHE A 749 3.24 -14.61 -25.89
N THR A 750 2.06 -14.23 -26.37
CA THR A 750 1.93 -13.53 -27.63
C THR A 750 2.59 -12.16 -27.56
N ALA A 751 2.29 -11.37 -26.52
CA ALA A 751 2.89 -10.06 -26.30
C ALA A 751 4.43 -10.13 -26.21
N TRP A 752 4.95 -11.11 -25.47
CA TRP A 752 6.39 -11.36 -25.37
C TRP A 752 7.02 -11.69 -26.72
N LYS A 753 6.47 -12.68 -27.45
CA LYS A 753 6.98 -13.08 -28.78
C LYS A 753 6.94 -11.93 -29.78
N MET A 754 5.97 -11.04 -29.64
CA MET A 754 5.80 -9.88 -30.52
C MET A 754 6.59 -8.64 -30.07
N GLY A 755 7.43 -8.75 -29.04
CA GLY A 755 8.36 -7.68 -28.66
C GLY A 755 7.72 -6.53 -27.86
N ILE A 756 6.54 -6.74 -27.26
CA ILE A 756 5.89 -5.72 -26.42
C ILE A 756 6.70 -5.52 -25.14
N LYS A 757 6.87 -4.27 -24.68
CA LYS A 757 7.63 -3.97 -23.45
C LYS A 757 6.78 -4.13 -22.19
N CYS A 758 5.54 -3.67 -22.21
CA CYS A 758 4.62 -3.61 -21.06
C CYS A 758 3.23 -4.11 -21.45
N PHE A 759 2.57 -4.85 -20.54
CA PHE A 759 1.29 -5.47 -20.80
C PHE A 759 0.36 -5.40 -19.57
N ALA A 760 -0.75 -4.67 -19.69
CA ALA A 760 -1.71 -4.50 -18.60
C ALA A 760 -3.11 -4.92 -19.05
N VAL A 761 -3.65 -5.98 -18.46
CA VAL A 761 -4.96 -6.52 -18.79
C VAL A 761 -6.06 -5.78 -18.02
N TYR A 762 -7.16 -5.50 -18.70
CA TYR A 762 -8.41 -5.14 -18.04
C TYR A 762 -9.52 -6.03 -18.57
N ARG A 763 -9.91 -7.02 -17.76
CA ARG A 763 -11.09 -7.84 -18.03
C ARG A 763 -12.32 -7.14 -17.48
N ASP A 764 -13.38 -7.02 -18.27
CA ASP A 764 -14.62 -6.42 -17.77
C ASP A 764 -15.12 -7.15 -16.51
N GLY A 765 -15.47 -6.38 -15.48
CA GLY A 765 -15.85 -6.92 -14.16
C GLY A 765 -14.70 -7.36 -13.25
N SER A 766 -13.42 -7.25 -13.64
CA SER A 766 -12.27 -7.57 -12.77
C SER A 766 -11.99 -6.51 -11.69
N LYS A 767 -12.46 -5.27 -11.87
CA LYS A 767 -12.31 -4.17 -10.90
C LYS A 767 -13.67 -3.72 -10.34
N ALA A 768 -13.70 -3.37 -9.06
CA ALA A 768 -14.92 -2.94 -8.36
C ALA A 768 -15.49 -1.60 -8.86
N THR A 769 -14.65 -0.73 -9.41
CA THR A 769 -15.01 0.59 -9.93
C THR A 769 -14.40 0.82 -11.31
N GLN A 770 -15.17 1.42 -12.21
CA GLN A 770 -14.77 1.74 -13.59
C GLN A 770 -15.04 3.23 -13.89
N ALA A 771 -14.20 3.85 -14.73
CA ALA A 771 -14.32 5.27 -15.06
C ALA A 771 -15.29 5.57 -16.22
N LEU A 772 -15.49 4.60 -17.12
CA LEU A 772 -16.35 4.69 -18.30
C LEU A 772 -17.31 3.51 -18.35
N TYR A 773 -18.55 3.75 -18.77
CA TYR A 773 -19.58 2.73 -18.91
C TYR A 773 -20.29 2.86 -20.26
N THR A 774 -20.70 1.75 -20.87
CA THR A 774 -21.59 1.73 -22.05
C THR A 774 -23.01 2.12 -21.66
N GLN A 775 -23.60 1.43 -20.69
CA GLN A 775 -24.91 1.79 -20.15
C GLN A 775 -24.78 2.60 -18.86
N LYS A 776 -25.82 3.37 -18.52
CA LYS A 776 -26.07 3.63 -17.10
C LYS A 776 -26.07 2.25 -16.45
N LYS A 777 -25.18 2.02 -15.50
CA LYS A 777 -25.64 1.22 -14.38
C LYS A 777 -26.82 2.02 -13.87
N ASP A 778 -28.03 1.59 -14.24
CA ASP A 778 -29.09 1.62 -13.26
C ASP A 778 -28.38 1.20 -11.99
N LYS A 779 -28.57 1.98 -10.94
CA LYS A 779 -28.55 1.31 -9.67
C LYS A 779 -29.39 0.04 -9.97
N LYS A 780 -28.73 -1.14 -10.04
CA LYS A 780 -29.05 -2.13 -9.02
C LYS A 780 -29.10 -1.24 -7.81
N THR A 781 -30.31 -0.77 -7.53
CA THR A 781 -30.72 -0.45 -6.20
C THR A 781 -30.09 -1.64 -5.52
N LYS A 782 -28.95 -1.40 -4.85
CA LYS A 782 -28.81 -2.00 -3.55
C LYS A 782 -30.17 -1.65 -3.01
N GLU A 783 -31.10 -2.61 -3.09
CA GLU A 783 -32.38 -2.52 -2.42
C GLU A 783 -31.96 -1.92 -1.13
N LYS A 784 -32.46 -0.71 -0.86
CA LYS A 784 -32.15 -0.05 0.39
C LYS A 784 -32.53 -1.13 1.38
N ILE A 785 -31.56 -1.81 1.98
CA ILE A 785 -31.85 -3.07 2.66
C ILE A 785 -32.66 -2.59 3.84
N GLU A 786 -33.97 -2.68 3.72
CA GLU A 786 -34.86 -2.16 4.72
C GLU A 786 -34.89 -3.20 5.82
N ARG A 787 -34.59 -2.73 7.02
CA ARG A 787 -34.55 -3.58 8.20
C ARG A 787 -35.90 -4.29 8.34
N ARG A 788 -35.95 -5.60 8.14
CA ARG A 788 -37.12 -6.44 8.41
C ARG A 788 -37.31 -6.49 9.92
N ARG A 789 -38.22 -5.66 10.45
CA ARG A 789 -38.52 -5.63 11.89
C ARG A 789 -39.40 -6.82 12.26
N LEU A 790 -39.14 -7.42 13.41
CA LEU A 790 -40.01 -8.46 13.95
C LEU A 790 -41.32 -7.85 14.50
N PRO A 791 -42.46 -8.57 14.42
CA PRO A 791 -43.74 -8.11 14.94
C PRO A 791 -43.72 -7.92 16.47
N MET A 792 -44.68 -7.14 17.00
CA MET A 792 -44.79 -6.87 18.44
C MET A 792 -45.00 -8.14 19.27
N VAL A 793 -45.67 -9.14 18.71
CA VAL A 793 -45.85 -10.48 19.29
C VAL A 793 -45.19 -11.49 18.36
N ARG A 794 -44.32 -12.35 18.90
CA ARG A 794 -43.52 -13.28 18.12
C ARG A 794 -43.16 -14.53 18.91
N GLN A 795 -42.91 -15.62 18.19
CA GLN A 795 -42.44 -16.86 18.77
C GLN A 795 -40.96 -16.72 19.14
N SER A 796 -40.63 -17.10 20.37
CA SER A 796 -39.25 -17.14 20.87
C SER A 796 -39.02 -18.39 21.70
N GLU A 797 -37.80 -18.91 21.66
CA GLU A 797 -37.36 -20.01 22.50
C GLU A 797 -36.20 -19.55 23.37
N THR A 798 -36.14 -20.06 24.60
CA THR A 798 -35.03 -19.78 25.52
C THR A 798 -34.32 -21.07 25.89
N HIS A 799 -33.04 -21.14 25.57
CA HIS A 799 -32.15 -22.24 25.91
C HIS A 799 -31.25 -21.88 27.08
N LYS A 800 -31.25 -22.71 28.13
CA LYS A 800 -30.27 -22.58 29.22
C LYS A 800 -29.02 -23.37 28.87
N PHE A 801 -27.86 -22.71 28.91
CA PHE A 801 -26.56 -23.34 28.70
C PHE A 801 -25.61 -23.09 29.88
N SER A 802 -24.62 -23.96 30.02
CA SER A 802 -23.51 -23.82 30.96
C SER A 802 -22.23 -24.20 30.25
N ILE A 803 -21.23 -23.32 30.25
CA ILE A 803 -19.91 -23.56 29.65
C ILE A 803 -18.87 -23.36 30.74
N ALA A 804 -18.11 -24.41 31.07
CA ALA A 804 -17.10 -24.39 32.13
C ALA A 804 -17.64 -23.84 33.48
N GLY A 805 -18.90 -24.14 33.81
CA GLY A 805 -19.57 -23.69 35.04
C GLY A 805 -20.16 -22.27 34.98
N HIS A 806 -20.06 -21.59 33.84
CA HIS A 806 -20.73 -20.30 33.60
C HIS A 806 -22.12 -20.53 32.99
N GLU A 807 -23.16 -20.29 33.79
CA GLU A 807 -24.55 -20.40 33.33
C GLU A 807 -25.01 -19.15 32.56
N GLY A 808 -25.72 -19.38 31.47
CA GLY A 808 -26.37 -18.37 30.65
C GLY A 808 -27.64 -18.87 29.98
N TYR A 809 -28.38 -17.94 29.41
CA TYR A 809 -29.60 -18.17 28.66
C TYR A 809 -29.45 -17.53 27.28
N LEU A 810 -29.69 -18.31 26.23
CA LEU A 810 -29.83 -17.83 24.86
C LEU A 810 -31.31 -17.81 24.53
N THR A 811 -31.89 -16.62 24.40
CA THR A 811 -33.24 -16.47 23.86
C THR A 811 -33.12 -16.08 22.40
N TYR A 812 -33.83 -16.74 21.51
CA TYR A 812 -33.88 -16.34 20.11
C TYR A 812 -35.33 -16.27 19.63
N SER A 813 -35.61 -15.31 18.76
CA SER A 813 -36.94 -15.10 18.19
C SER A 813 -36.90 -15.25 16.68
N MET A 814 -38.01 -15.71 16.12
CA MET A 814 -38.15 -16.04 14.71
C MET A 814 -39.07 -15.06 13.99
N PHE A 815 -38.86 -14.91 12.69
CA PHE A 815 -39.82 -14.30 11.77
C PHE A 815 -41.02 -15.23 11.56
N GLU A 816 -42.08 -14.71 10.92
CA GLU A 816 -43.30 -15.47 10.61
C GLU A 816 -43.05 -16.72 9.74
N ASP A 817 -41.98 -16.70 8.94
CA ASP A 817 -41.55 -17.82 8.11
C ASP A 817 -40.75 -18.90 8.88
N GLY A 818 -40.44 -18.66 10.16
CA GLY A 818 -39.63 -19.54 11.02
C GLY A 818 -38.12 -19.24 10.98
N SER A 819 -37.66 -18.29 10.17
CA SER A 819 -36.24 -17.95 10.09
C SER A 819 -35.80 -17.13 11.30
N LEU A 820 -34.53 -17.26 11.69
CA LEU A 820 -33.95 -16.58 12.85
C LEU A 820 -33.90 -15.06 12.62
N GLY A 821 -34.52 -14.28 13.51
CA GLY A 821 -34.58 -12.82 13.38
C GLY A 821 -33.84 -12.02 14.46
N GLU A 822 -33.77 -12.54 15.68
CA GLU A 822 -33.04 -11.88 16.77
C GLU A 822 -32.58 -12.89 17.82
N ILE A 823 -31.54 -12.51 18.56
CA ILE A 823 -30.99 -13.26 19.69
C ILE A 823 -30.77 -12.32 20.88
N PHE A 824 -30.91 -12.87 22.08
CA PHE A 824 -30.59 -12.25 23.36
C PHE A 824 -29.79 -13.24 24.20
N ILE A 825 -28.77 -12.76 24.88
CA ILE A 825 -27.86 -13.60 25.65
C ILE A 825 -27.79 -13.04 27.06
N ARG A 826 -28.34 -13.78 28.03
CA ARG A 826 -28.36 -13.36 29.43
C ARG A 826 -27.50 -14.29 30.28
N MET A 827 -26.45 -13.76 30.89
CA MET A 827 -25.59 -14.51 31.82
C MET A 827 -26.07 -14.40 33.27
N SER A 828 -25.97 -15.48 34.06
CA SER A 828 -26.51 -15.56 35.43
C SER A 828 -25.80 -14.66 36.47
N LYS A 829 -24.59 -14.16 36.20
CA LYS A 829 -23.90 -13.16 37.06
C LYS A 829 -24.14 -11.73 36.56
N GLN A 830 -25.14 -11.05 37.13
CA GLN A 830 -25.43 -9.64 36.85
C GLN A 830 -24.26 -8.72 37.29
N GLY A 831 -23.78 -7.88 36.36
CA GLY A 831 -22.81 -6.82 36.63
C GLY A 831 -21.38 -7.02 36.11
N SER A 832 -21.11 -8.06 35.32
CA SER A 832 -19.80 -8.24 34.66
C SER A 832 -19.77 -7.59 33.28
N THR A 833 -18.62 -7.02 32.88
CA THR A 833 -18.35 -6.51 31.52
C THR A 833 -18.75 -7.51 30.42
N LEU A 834 -18.66 -8.82 30.71
CA LEU A 834 -19.07 -9.90 29.82
C LEU A 834 -20.58 -9.87 29.50
N ALA A 835 -21.44 -9.56 30.46
CA ALA A 835 -22.88 -9.44 30.22
C ALA A 835 -23.19 -8.26 29.28
N GLY A 836 -22.60 -7.09 29.53
CA GLY A 836 -22.78 -5.91 28.66
C GLY A 836 -22.21 -6.09 27.26
N LEU A 837 -21.09 -6.81 27.11
CA LEU A 837 -20.51 -7.16 25.81
C LEU A 837 -21.38 -8.17 25.06
N LEU A 838 -21.89 -9.21 25.74
CA LEU A 838 -22.77 -10.20 25.12
C LEU A 838 -24.13 -9.60 24.75
N ASP A 839 -24.67 -8.67 25.54
CA ASP A 839 -25.88 -7.91 25.20
C ASP A 839 -25.64 -7.04 23.96
N SER A 840 -24.54 -6.27 23.93
CA SER A 840 -24.18 -5.43 22.78
C SER A 840 -23.94 -6.26 21.52
N PHE A 841 -23.31 -7.43 21.68
CA PHE A 841 -23.08 -8.39 20.61
C PHE A 841 -24.39 -8.99 20.08
N ALA A 842 -25.28 -9.43 20.99
CA ALA A 842 -26.59 -9.97 20.62
C ALA A 842 -27.44 -8.94 19.86
N ILE A 843 -27.39 -7.66 20.26
CA ILE A 843 -28.04 -6.56 19.53
C ILE A 843 -27.45 -6.40 18.12
N ALA A 844 -26.12 -6.40 17.99
CA ALA A 844 -25.47 -6.26 16.69
C ALA A 844 -25.81 -7.43 15.74
N ILE A 845 -25.81 -8.67 16.24
CA ILE A 845 -26.20 -9.86 15.47
C ILE A 845 -27.69 -9.80 15.09
N SER A 846 -28.56 -9.40 16.00
CA SER A 846 -29.99 -9.23 15.71
C SER A 846 -30.24 -8.17 14.64
N ILE A 847 -29.51 -7.07 14.67
CA ILE A 847 -29.57 -6.06 13.61
C ILE A 847 -29.09 -6.65 12.29
N ALA A 848 -27.95 -7.35 12.27
CA ALA A 848 -27.41 -7.97 11.07
C ALA A 848 -28.41 -8.94 10.42
N LEU A 849 -29.04 -9.81 11.20
CA LEU A 849 -30.08 -10.74 10.74
C LEU A 849 -31.29 -9.98 10.15
N GLN A 850 -31.72 -8.89 10.79
CA GLN A 850 -32.84 -8.07 10.30
C GLN A 850 -32.51 -7.27 9.03
N TYR A 851 -31.24 -7.07 8.72
CA TYR A 851 -30.76 -6.56 7.43
C TYR A 851 -30.41 -7.69 6.44
N GLY A 852 -30.87 -8.92 6.68
CA GLY A 852 -30.77 -10.02 5.73
C GLY A 852 -29.38 -10.65 5.61
N VAL A 853 -28.50 -10.48 6.59
CA VAL A 853 -27.23 -11.21 6.63
C VAL A 853 -27.53 -12.71 6.85
N PRO A 854 -27.11 -13.62 5.96
CA PRO A 854 -27.38 -15.05 6.11
C PRO A 854 -26.75 -15.62 7.39
N LEU A 855 -27.48 -16.46 8.13
CA LEU A 855 -26.97 -17.07 9.36
C LEU A 855 -25.70 -17.89 9.10
N LYS A 856 -25.61 -18.61 7.98
CA LYS A 856 -24.43 -19.38 7.57
C LYS A 856 -23.15 -18.53 7.55
N GLU A 857 -23.23 -17.30 7.07
CA GLU A 857 -22.09 -16.37 7.03
C GLU A 857 -21.66 -15.94 8.43
N LEU A 858 -22.62 -15.72 9.34
CA LEU A 858 -22.30 -15.42 10.74
C LEU A 858 -21.66 -16.64 11.42
N VAL A 859 -22.24 -17.83 11.23
CA VAL A 859 -21.71 -19.09 11.77
C VAL A 859 -20.28 -19.33 11.29
N SER A 860 -19.99 -19.15 9.99
CA SER A 860 -18.65 -19.36 9.43
C SER A 860 -17.56 -18.47 10.05
N LYS A 861 -17.94 -17.29 10.56
CA LYS A 861 -17.02 -16.35 11.22
C LYS A 861 -16.83 -16.62 12.71
N PHE A 862 -17.88 -17.07 13.39
CA PHE A 862 -17.91 -17.12 14.85
C PHE A 862 -17.68 -18.53 15.42
N VAL A 863 -17.91 -19.57 14.63
CA VAL A 863 -17.57 -20.95 15.00
C VAL A 863 -16.04 -21.12 15.04
N HIS A 864 -15.57 -21.95 15.96
CA HIS A 864 -14.17 -22.20 16.30
C HIS A 864 -13.41 -21.03 16.94
N MET A 865 -14.08 -19.91 17.24
CA MET A 865 -13.48 -18.83 18.02
C MET A 865 -13.16 -19.29 19.45
N ARG A 866 -11.93 -19.04 19.88
CA ARG A 866 -11.41 -19.49 21.18
C ARG A 866 -11.16 -18.34 22.14
N PHE A 867 -11.88 -18.30 23.25
CA PHE A 867 -11.65 -17.40 24.37
C PHE A 867 -12.49 -17.81 25.59
N GLU A 868 -12.04 -17.43 26.78
CA GLU A 868 -12.74 -17.73 28.05
C GLU A 868 -14.06 -16.95 28.19
N PRO A 869 -15.15 -17.58 28.68
CA PRO A 869 -15.24 -18.95 29.17
C PRO A 869 -15.25 -20.02 28.06
N MET A 870 -14.34 -21.00 28.16
CA MET A 870 -14.27 -22.15 27.26
C MET A 870 -14.18 -23.46 28.04
N GLY A 871 -14.69 -24.56 27.47
CA GLY A 871 -14.60 -25.88 28.10
C GLY A 871 -15.84 -26.72 27.93
N ILE A 872 -16.02 -27.66 28.86
CA ILE A 872 -17.11 -28.65 28.85
C ILE A 872 -18.44 -27.94 29.03
N THR A 873 -19.44 -28.36 28.26
CA THR A 873 -20.80 -27.81 28.32
C THR A 873 -21.79 -28.83 28.88
N ASN A 874 -22.99 -28.35 29.25
CA ASN A 874 -24.11 -29.20 29.64
C ASN A 874 -24.97 -29.69 28.47
N ASN A 875 -24.58 -29.39 27.22
CA ASN A 875 -25.30 -29.80 26.01
C ASN A 875 -24.62 -31.02 25.37
N PRO A 876 -25.31 -32.17 25.25
CA PRO A 876 -24.78 -33.38 24.62
C PRO A 876 -24.34 -33.19 23.17
N GLU A 877 -24.99 -32.28 22.41
CA GLU A 877 -24.67 -32.00 21.00
C GLU A 877 -23.42 -31.11 20.85
N ILE A 878 -23.04 -30.38 21.90
CA ILE A 878 -21.86 -29.50 21.91
C ILE A 878 -21.08 -29.79 23.18
N PRO A 879 -20.45 -30.98 23.32
CA PRO A 879 -19.83 -31.40 24.58
C PRO A 879 -18.69 -30.48 25.01
N MET A 880 -18.04 -29.81 24.06
CA MET A 880 -16.97 -28.85 24.31
C MET A 880 -17.10 -27.60 23.42
N ALA A 881 -16.99 -26.43 24.02
CA ALA A 881 -17.02 -25.14 23.33
C ALA A 881 -15.70 -24.38 23.48
N GLY A 882 -15.24 -23.77 22.39
CA GLY A 882 -14.06 -22.91 22.36
C GLY A 882 -14.30 -21.53 22.99
N SER A 883 -15.55 -21.10 23.09
CA SER A 883 -15.99 -19.87 23.75
C SER A 883 -17.52 -19.87 23.90
N ILE A 884 -18.08 -18.88 24.61
CA ILE A 884 -19.54 -18.63 24.62
C ILE A 884 -20.07 -18.36 23.21
N VAL A 885 -19.33 -17.59 22.40
CA VAL A 885 -19.74 -17.25 21.03
C VAL A 885 -19.69 -18.49 20.12
N ASP A 886 -18.64 -19.29 20.20
CA ASP A 886 -18.54 -20.58 19.48
C ASP A 886 -19.72 -21.50 19.83
N TYR A 887 -20.05 -21.62 21.13
CA TYR A 887 -21.20 -22.41 21.56
C TYR A 887 -22.52 -21.92 20.97
N ILE A 888 -22.77 -20.61 21.05
CA ILE A 888 -24.03 -20.01 20.57
C ILE A 888 -24.19 -20.23 19.06
N PHE A 889 -23.14 -20.00 18.26
CA PHE A 889 -23.25 -20.18 16.82
C PHE A 889 -23.30 -21.65 16.39
N LYS A 890 -22.64 -22.57 17.11
CA LYS A 890 -22.87 -24.01 16.92
C LYS A 890 -24.31 -24.41 17.23
N TYR A 891 -24.86 -23.89 18.33
CA TYR A 891 -26.22 -24.18 18.75
C TYR A 891 -27.26 -23.65 17.75
N LEU A 892 -27.07 -22.43 17.24
CA LEU A 892 -27.92 -21.87 16.18
C LEU A 892 -27.74 -22.63 14.86
N ALA A 893 -26.51 -23.03 14.51
CA ALA A 893 -26.23 -23.80 13.31
C ALA A 893 -26.99 -25.14 13.29
N TYR A 894 -26.93 -25.91 14.38
CA TYR A 894 -27.64 -27.19 14.49
C TYR A 894 -29.17 -27.06 14.45
N ARG A 895 -29.72 -25.86 14.64
CA ARG A 895 -31.17 -25.62 14.58
C ARG A 895 -31.63 -25.10 13.21
N PHE A 896 -30.83 -24.26 12.57
CA PHE A 896 -31.28 -23.45 11.43
C PHE A 896 -30.53 -23.70 10.12
N LEU A 897 -29.44 -24.49 10.11
CA LEU A 897 -28.69 -24.80 8.88
C LEU A 897 -28.96 -26.23 8.40
N THR A 898 -28.80 -26.47 7.10
CA THR A 898 -28.98 -27.81 6.51
C THR A 898 -27.79 -28.74 6.78
N PRO A 899 -27.94 -30.07 6.66
CA PRO A 899 -26.82 -31.02 6.75
C PRO A 899 -25.65 -30.70 5.81
N GLU A 900 -25.94 -30.22 4.59
CA GLU A 900 -24.92 -29.81 3.61
C GLU A 900 -24.14 -28.59 4.10
N GLU A 901 -24.84 -27.58 4.63
CA GLU A 901 -24.23 -26.37 5.17
C GLU A 901 -23.38 -26.64 6.41
N LEU A 902 -23.83 -27.54 7.30
CA LEU A 902 -23.05 -27.97 8.46
C LEU A 902 -21.75 -28.65 8.04
N LYS A 903 -21.80 -29.49 6.99
CA LYS A 903 -20.63 -30.18 6.45
C LYS A 903 -19.61 -29.20 5.86
N GLU A 904 -20.06 -28.20 5.13
CA GLU A 904 -19.19 -27.13 4.60
C GLU A 904 -18.48 -26.34 5.71
N LEU A 905 -19.12 -26.21 6.88
CA LEU A 905 -18.60 -25.50 8.04
C LEU A 905 -17.75 -26.39 8.96
N ASN A 906 -17.47 -27.64 8.58
CA ASN A 906 -16.76 -28.64 9.40
C ASN A 906 -17.41 -28.87 10.78
N LEU A 907 -18.75 -28.84 10.83
CA LEU A 907 -19.54 -29.17 12.02
C LEU A 907 -20.10 -30.58 11.95
N GLU A 908 -20.38 -31.18 13.10
CA GLU A 908 -21.00 -32.51 13.16
C GLU A 908 -22.43 -32.45 12.61
N VAL A 909 -22.78 -33.42 11.77
CA VAL A 909 -24.12 -33.49 11.17
C VAL A 909 -25.00 -34.35 12.08
N HIS A 910 -25.93 -33.70 12.77
CA HIS A 910 -26.96 -34.36 13.57
C HIS A 910 -28.35 -34.16 12.93
N GLU A 911 -29.27 -35.11 13.12
CA GLU A 911 -30.67 -34.90 12.74
C GLU A 911 -31.32 -33.86 13.66
N SER A 912 -31.45 -32.62 13.20
CA SER A 912 -32.13 -31.58 13.96
C SER A 912 -33.63 -31.85 14.05
N LYS A 913 -34.16 -31.93 15.28
CA LYS A 913 -35.60 -32.05 15.52
C LYS A 913 -36.37 -30.84 14.99
N TYR A 914 -35.75 -29.67 15.00
CA TYR A 914 -36.31 -28.41 14.49
C TYR A 914 -36.46 -28.40 12.97
N LEU A 915 -35.46 -28.92 12.23
CA LEU A 915 -35.55 -29.10 10.77
C LEU A 915 -36.71 -30.03 10.36
N LYS A 916 -37.03 -31.04 11.17
CA LYS A 916 -38.16 -31.96 10.93
C LYS A 916 -39.52 -31.29 11.14
N GLU A 917 -39.62 -30.35 12.08
CA GLU A 917 -40.86 -29.64 12.42
C GLU A 917 -41.14 -28.43 11.49
N HIS A 918 -40.12 -27.91 10.79
CA HIS A 918 -40.22 -26.74 9.90
C HIS A 918 -39.61 -26.96 8.49
N PRO A 919 -40.06 -27.96 7.70
CA PRO A 919 -39.47 -28.30 6.40
C PRO A 919 -39.60 -27.19 5.33
N GLN A 920 -40.52 -26.23 5.50
CA GLN A 920 -40.76 -25.10 4.60
C GLN A 920 -39.60 -24.10 4.52
N LEU A 921 -38.76 -24.01 5.57
CA LEU A 921 -37.58 -23.13 5.60
C LEU A 921 -36.50 -23.54 4.58
N PHE A 922 -36.60 -24.76 4.05
CA PHE A 922 -35.56 -25.41 3.26
C PHE A 922 -36.10 -25.94 1.92
N LYS A 923 -37.35 -25.63 1.54
CA LYS A 923 -37.86 -25.92 0.20
C LYS A 923 -37.19 -24.99 -0.80
N GLU A 924 -36.32 -25.60 -1.62
CA GLU A 924 -35.57 -25.06 -2.76
C GLU A 924 -35.99 -23.66 -3.24
N THR A 925 -35.08 -22.69 -3.09
CA THR A 925 -35.01 -21.53 -3.97
C THR A 925 -34.49 -21.99 -5.35
N LYS A 926 -35.31 -22.76 -6.08
CA LYS A 926 -35.22 -22.79 -7.54
C LYS A 926 -36.07 -21.63 -8.07
N GLN A 927 -35.47 -20.83 -8.95
CA GLN A 927 -36.00 -19.62 -9.62
C GLN A 927 -35.82 -18.29 -8.87
N LYS A 928 -34.73 -17.57 -9.14
CA LYS A 928 -34.66 -16.50 -10.16
C LYS A 928 -33.24 -16.00 -10.38
#